data_AF-A0AAW2IEI8-F1
#
_entry.id   AF-A0AAW2IEI8-F1
#
_cell.length_a   1.000
_cell.length_b   1.000
_cell.length_c   1.000
_cell.angle_alpha   90.00
_cell.angle_beta   90.00
_cell.angle_gamma   90.00
#
_symmetry.space_group_name_H-M   'P 1'
#
loop_
_entity.id
_entity.type
_entity.pdbx_description
1 polymer ?
#
loop_
_entity_poly.entity_id
_entity_poly.type
_entity_poly.pdbx_seq_one_letter_code
_entity_poly.pdbx_strand_id
1 'polypeptide(L)'
;MDRVRHKESNRFKFQSFAERISNINIDVFHRVPHRNEENDEDSSTYFYQSVQKWCTLNLTENFKSFRQEIGYEISTLPQLINHKEKIVSVFLKHIKLQNILSLQPVLEMLVAFVKDIRYEFYEFYPDVLKELILLLKVKDAEILESTFTCLAYLFKYLSRELVKDLDKVLLDLAPLLNDNNPVYVRDFAAQSFAFVARKVKDKEKFLLLVLQTVQSSPHLLQGISQLIFHMLCGIKGQSHSCAEGLLQCMFNDFGDDKLPQKLLFLLASNVVTSYGKAIGPQHSFLFPVLHKILKEKVEKDGASSKSVRKLLKIIKIGLQCRSGANLQESLIPELISCITKLLSSSDGKTKKLSAEICGDILMLDNLKLPQEIASLMIIKVLDTKDEEILLDFMEQVSNFAGFETLVLPQALQIFCSLQSHSYLKILSKIIVSKTEPQLKNYNILDTPIYSITLRSGSIKLRDMLLEIMEKFDPSVELTDDILSALIIIRHISPSDGIVISKSILKIIRDTVQYIGDTHEGKERHIFVLCTAFESLLYFKESIKSEDAQFTCEILNLLSKNKSLMVLRIVNLLLMIVEDIKISDNLFLETYRNLEVLTQSPHSYVRFLALHSLQSLEKLRHSSDEKQNMVEVLNLCLNAEIIPLTITDYREKIKELEKLKYDGLPPLNDENCRLMKICECVVS
;
A
#
# COMPACT_ATOMS: atom_id res chain seq x y z
N MET A 1 -55.29 11.30 14.15
CA MET A 1 -54.09 10.75 14.80
C MET A 1 -52.90 11.04 13.90
N ASP A 2 -52.27 12.19 14.10
CA ASP A 2 -51.05 12.53 13.37
C ASP A 2 -49.92 11.59 13.78
N ARG A 3 -49.38 10.86 12.80
CA ARG A 3 -48.19 10.04 12.96
C ARG A 3 -47.03 10.97 13.31
N VAL A 4 -46.55 10.89 14.55
CA VAL A 4 -45.34 11.59 15.02
C VAL A 4 -44.19 11.24 14.08
N ARG A 5 -43.77 12.21 13.26
CA ARG A 5 -42.52 12.11 12.48
C ARG A 5 -41.37 11.85 13.45
N HIS A 6 -40.59 10.79 13.23
CA HIS A 6 -39.30 10.64 13.91
C HIS A 6 -38.46 11.89 13.63
N LYS A 7 -37.90 12.54 14.66
CA LYS A 7 -36.94 13.64 14.47
C LYS A 7 -35.75 13.10 13.66
N GLU A 8 -35.36 13.78 12.58
CA GLU A 8 -34.25 13.39 11.69
C GLU A 8 -32.91 13.23 12.43
N SER A 9 -32.76 13.89 13.59
CA SER A 9 -31.60 13.73 14.45
C SER A 9 -31.97 13.73 15.94
N ASN A 10 -31.35 12.82 16.68
CA ASN A 10 -31.42 12.81 18.14
C ASN A 10 -30.48 13.89 18.71
N ARG A 11 -31.00 14.78 19.56
CA ARG A 11 -30.24 15.85 20.23
C ARG A 11 -29.23 15.30 21.23
N PHE A 12 -29.58 14.20 21.92
CA PHE A 12 -28.72 13.55 22.90
C PHE A 12 -28.24 12.22 22.33
N LYS A 13 -26.97 12.17 21.96
CA LYS A 13 -26.34 10.96 21.43
C LYS A 13 -25.31 10.47 22.44
N PHE A 14 -25.23 9.16 22.58
CA PHE A 14 -24.09 8.56 23.26
C PHE A 14 -22.82 8.95 22.49
N GLN A 15 -21.87 9.55 23.19
CA GLN A 15 -20.52 9.75 22.67
C GLN A 15 -19.62 8.72 23.32
N SER A 16 -18.94 7.93 22.49
CA SER A 16 -17.96 6.97 23.00
C SER A 16 -16.80 7.70 23.67
N PHE A 17 -16.05 6.99 24.52
CA PHE A 17 -14.82 7.54 25.10
C PHE A 17 -13.87 8.08 24.02
N ALA A 18 -13.68 7.33 22.92
CA ALA A 18 -12.83 7.76 21.81
C ALA A 18 -13.31 9.06 21.16
N GLU A 19 -14.63 9.21 20.94
CA GLU A 19 -15.22 10.43 20.38
C GLU A 19 -15.04 11.62 21.33
N ARG A 20 -15.28 11.44 22.64
CA ARG A 20 -15.05 12.49 23.65
C ARG A 20 -13.59 12.93 23.62
N ILE A 21 -12.64 12.00 23.65
CA ILE A 21 -11.21 12.32 23.61
C ILE A 21 -10.82 13.05 22.32
N SER A 22 -11.35 12.64 21.16
CA SER A 22 -11.08 13.34 19.89
C SER A 22 -11.65 14.76 19.82
N ASN A 23 -12.69 15.05 20.61
CA ASN A 23 -13.35 16.36 20.64
C ASN A 23 -12.73 17.33 21.66
N ILE A 24 -11.79 16.87 22.51
CA ILE A 24 -11.12 17.74 23.48
C ILE A 24 -10.38 18.83 22.71
N ASN A 25 -10.74 20.09 22.98
CA ASN A 25 -10.05 21.22 22.37
C ASN A 25 -8.77 21.56 23.14
N ILE A 26 -7.64 21.17 22.57
CA ILE A 26 -6.31 21.33 23.15
C ILE A 26 -5.76 22.75 22.86
N ASP A 27 -6.42 23.51 21.99
CA ASP A 27 -5.94 24.81 21.52
C ASP A 27 -6.24 25.97 22.50
N VAL A 28 -5.71 25.83 23.71
CA VAL A 28 -5.72 26.85 24.76
C VAL A 28 -4.92 28.10 24.36
N PHE A 29 -4.06 27.98 23.35
CA PHE A 29 -3.18 29.06 22.90
C PHE A 29 -3.91 30.07 22.01
N HIS A 30 -4.89 29.63 21.22
CA HIS A 30 -5.72 30.50 20.37
C HIS A 30 -7.14 30.73 20.92
N ARG A 31 -7.45 30.28 22.14
CA ARG A 31 -8.74 30.56 22.80
C ARG A 31 -8.95 32.07 22.98
N VAL A 32 -10.00 32.59 22.35
CA VAL A 32 -10.52 33.95 22.59
C VAL A 32 -11.53 33.86 23.74
N PRO A 33 -11.32 34.59 24.85
CA PRO A 33 -12.28 34.61 25.95
C PRO A 33 -13.61 35.20 25.49
N HIS A 34 -14.72 34.70 26.04
CA HIS A 34 -16.03 35.33 25.78
C HIS A 34 -16.10 36.67 26.52
N ARG A 35 -16.89 37.63 26.03
CA ARG A 35 -17.15 38.90 26.74
C ARG A 35 -17.66 38.73 28.19
N ASN A 36 -18.20 37.56 28.53
CA ASN A 36 -18.70 37.24 29.88
C ASN A 36 -17.59 36.64 30.77
N GLU A 37 -16.42 36.36 30.18
CA GLU A 37 -15.19 35.94 30.85
C GLU A 37 -14.19 37.11 30.94
N GLU A 38 -14.51 38.26 30.33
CA GLU A 38 -13.74 39.51 30.43
C GLU A 38 -14.09 40.19 31.77
N ASN A 39 -13.07 40.69 32.46
CA ASN A 39 -13.22 41.23 33.80
C ASN A 39 -13.78 42.65 33.78
N ASP A 40 -14.80 42.92 34.60
CA ASP A 40 -15.31 44.27 34.89
C ASP A 40 -14.60 44.90 36.13
N GLU A 41 -13.87 44.11 36.92
CA GLU A 41 -13.22 44.54 38.18
C GLU A 41 -11.68 44.48 38.10
N ASP A 42 -11.03 45.64 37.97
CA ASP A 42 -9.57 45.79 37.77
C ASP A 42 -8.67 45.37 38.96
N SER A 43 -9.23 44.91 40.09
CA SER A 43 -8.49 44.75 41.37
C SER A 43 -8.45 43.33 41.97
N SER A 44 -9.11 42.33 41.38
CA SER A 44 -9.15 40.97 41.93
C SER A 44 -8.19 39.99 41.23
N THR A 45 -7.61 39.05 41.99
CA THR A 45 -6.72 38.01 41.44
C THR A 45 -7.51 36.97 40.63
N TYR A 46 -6.89 36.37 39.60
CA TYR A 46 -7.56 35.33 38.81
C TYR A 46 -7.93 34.11 39.66
N PHE A 47 -7.08 33.78 40.63
CA PHE A 47 -7.35 32.72 41.60
C PHE A 47 -8.61 33.01 42.41
N TYR A 48 -8.74 34.22 42.97
CA TYR A 48 -9.93 34.59 43.76
C TYR A 48 -11.22 34.58 42.93
N GLN A 49 -11.16 35.04 41.68
CA GLN A 49 -12.29 34.95 40.75
C GLN A 49 -12.69 33.48 40.50
N SER A 50 -11.71 32.60 40.28
CA SER A 50 -11.95 31.16 40.10
C SER A 50 -12.55 30.52 41.35
N VAL A 51 -12.10 30.94 42.55
CA VAL A 51 -12.71 30.54 43.83
C VAL A 51 -14.19 30.94 43.89
N GLN A 52 -14.54 32.19 43.58
CA GLN A 52 -15.93 32.67 43.62
C GLN A 52 -16.83 31.92 42.64
N LYS A 53 -16.35 31.72 41.40
CA LYS A 53 -17.02 30.90 40.38
C LYS A 53 -17.33 29.51 40.94
N TRP A 54 -16.31 28.80 41.44
CA TRP A 54 -16.47 27.41 41.83
C TRP A 54 -17.18 27.20 43.17
N CYS A 55 -17.13 28.18 44.09
CA CYS A 55 -18.00 28.20 45.27
C CYS A 55 -19.49 28.26 44.92
N THR A 56 -19.83 28.81 43.75
CA THR A 56 -21.20 28.87 43.25
C THR A 56 -21.58 27.61 42.48
N LEU A 57 -20.65 27.08 41.67
CA LEU A 57 -20.92 25.96 40.75
C LEU A 57 -20.75 24.56 41.36
N ASN A 58 -19.93 24.40 42.40
CA ASN A 58 -19.64 23.09 42.99
C ASN A 58 -19.90 23.07 44.50
N LEU A 59 -20.80 22.18 44.94
CA LEU A 59 -21.24 22.05 46.33
C LEU A 59 -20.84 20.72 46.97
N THR A 60 -19.93 19.98 46.33
CA THR A 60 -19.49 18.65 46.78
C THR A 60 -18.67 18.73 48.07
N GLU A 61 -18.68 17.67 48.87
CA GLU A 61 -17.98 17.61 50.15
C GLU A 61 -16.46 17.79 49.98
N ASN A 62 -15.86 17.12 49.00
CA ASN A 62 -14.43 17.24 48.72
C ASN A 62 -14.04 18.65 48.30
N PHE A 63 -14.86 19.31 47.46
CA PHE A 63 -14.62 20.69 47.10
C PHE A 63 -14.76 21.65 48.30
N LYS A 64 -15.74 21.43 49.18
CA LYS A 64 -15.88 22.20 50.43
C LYS A 64 -14.67 22.02 51.34
N SER A 65 -14.17 20.79 51.51
CA SER A 65 -12.94 20.51 52.27
C SER A 65 -11.73 21.22 51.66
N PHE A 66 -11.55 21.11 50.34
CA PHE A 66 -10.50 21.82 49.60
C PHE A 66 -10.57 23.34 49.83
N ARG A 67 -11.77 23.93 49.72
CA ARG A 67 -11.99 25.35 49.93
C ARG A 67 -11.65 25.80 51.35
N GLN A 68 -12.04 25.02 52.35
CA GLN A 68 -11.77 25.28 53.77
C GLN A 68 -10.26 25.23 54.06
N GLU A 69 -9.54 24.25 53.52
CA GLU A 69 -8.10 24.10 53.74
C GLU A 69 -7.28 25.24 53.11
N ILE A 70 -7.69 25.73 51.93
CA ILE A 70 -7.10 26.93 51.31
C ILE A 70 -7.32 28.16 52.21
N GLY A 71 -8.51 28.32 52.77
CA GLY A 71 -8.87 29.42 53.67
C GLY A 71 -9.57 30.58 52.95
N TYR A 72 -10.51 31.24 53.64
CA TYR A 72 -11.44 32.20 53.04
C TYR A 72 -10.87 33.60 52.79
N GLU A 73 -9.73 33.91 53.40
CA GLU A 73 -9.15 35.26 53.45
C GLU A 73 -8.24 35.62 52.26
N ILE A 74 -7.96 34.65 51.39
CA ILE A 74 -7.03 34.80 50.26
C ILE A 74 -7.75 35.47 49.09
N SER A 75 -7.56 36.77 48.93
CA SER A 75 -8.15 37.56 47.84
C SER A 75 -7.13 38.36 47.02
N THR A 76 -5.98 38.69 47.62
CA THR A 76 -4.96 39.56 47.01
C THR A 76 -3.69 38.82 46.61
N LEU A 77 -2.94 39.36 45.64
CA LEU A 77 -1.70 38.76 45.16
C LEU A 77 -0.62 38.61 46.25
N PRO A 78 -0.38 39.59 47.16
CA PRO A 78 0.58 39.42 48.24
C PRO A 78 0.23 38.27 49.18
N GLN A 79 -1.06 38.04 49.47
CA GLN A 79 -1.50 36.89 50.26
C GLN A 79 -1.23 35.57 49.53
N LEU A 80 -1.44 35.51 48.21
CA LEU A 80 -1.13 34.32 47.41
C LEU A 80 0.36 33.97 47.47
N ILE A 81 1.23 34.97 47.34
CA ILE A 81 2.69 34.79 47.41
C ILE A 81 3.10 34.34 48.81
N ASN A 82 2.56 34.98 49.86
CA ASN A 82 2.89 34.66 51.26
C ASN A 82 2.45 33.23 51.66
N HIS A 83 1.34 32.74 51.11
CA HIS A 83 0.78 31.43 51.44
C HIS A 83 1.03 30.36 50.36
N LYS A 84 1.92 30.60 49.40
CA LYS A 84 2.11 29.74 48.22
C LYS A 84 2.39 28.27 48.57
N GLU A 85 3.28 28.01 49.52
CA GLU A 85 3.63 26.66 49.96
C GLU A 85 2.42 25.90 50.51
N LYS A 86 1.65 26.54 51.40
CA LYS A 86 0.42 25.98 51.97
C LYS A 86 -0.57 25.68 50.86
N ILE A 87 -0.84 26.64 49.97
CA ILE A 87 -1.82 26.49 48.89
C ILE A 87 -1.45 25.31 47.97
N VAL A 88 -0.19 25.23 47.56
CA VAL A 88 0.31 24.13 46.70
C VAL A 88 0.19 22.77 47.40
N SER A 89 0.50 22.69 48.70
CA SER A 89 0.34 21.44 49.46
C SER A 89 -1.12 20.94 49.47
N VAL A 90 -2.07 21.86 49.56
CA VAL A 90 -3.51 21.55 49.51
C VAL A 90 -3.91 21.11 48.10
N PHE A 91 -3.43 21.77 47.04
CA PHE A 91 -3.64 21.32 45.66
C PHE A 91 -3.14 19.89 45.45
N LEU A 92 -1.90 19.60 45.84
CA LEU A 92 -1.31 18.27 45.70
C LEU A 92 -2.11 17.21 46.46
N LYS A 93 -2.55 17.52 47.69
CA LYS A 93 -3.39 16.62 48.49
C LYS A 93 -4.69 16.28 47.74
N HIS A 94 -5.40 17.28 47.24
CA HIS A 94 -6.72 17.07 46.61
C HIS A 94 -6.64 16.50 45.18
N ILE A 95 -5.55 16.76 44.45
CA ILE A 95 -5.24 16.09 43.18
C ILE A 95 -5.03 14.58 43.41
N LYS A 96 -4.29 14.20 44.46
CA LYS A 96 -4.03 12.80 44.82
C LYS A 96 -5.28 12.00 45.18
N LEU A 97 -6.36 12.67 45.62
CA LEU A 97 -7.63 11.99 45.92
C LEU A 97 -8.35 11.51 44.65
N GLN A 98 -8.00 12.04 43.46
CA GLN A 98 -8.58 11.68 42.16
C GLN A 98 -10.12 11.72 42.14
N ASN A 99 -10.74 12.58 42.94
CA ASN A 99 -12.19 12.63 43.04
C ASN A 99 -12.81 13.34 41.84
N ILE A 100 -13.52 12.58 41.00
CA ILE A 100 -14.14 13.05 39.75
C ILE A 100 -14.98 14.33 39.96
N LEU A 101 -15.76 14.39 41.05
CA LEU A 101 -16.72 15.47 41.27
C LEU A 101 -16.08 16.81 41.67
N SER A 102 -14.84 16.80 42.17
CA SER A 102 -14.13 18.01 42.60
C SER A 102 -12.83 18.26 41.82
N LEU A 103 -12.41 17.37 40.93
CA LEU A 103 -11.13 17.50 40.26
C LEU A 103 -11.10 18.65 39.25
N GLN A 104 -12.16 18.83 38.45
CA GLN A 104 -12.26 19.95 37.52
C GLN A 104 -12.07 21.32 38.22
N PRO A 105 -12.80 21.67 39.30
CA PRO A 105 -12.59 22.94 39.98
C PRO A 105 -11.19 23.08 40.56
N VAL A 106 -10.64 22.01 41.13
CA VAL A 106 -9.27 22.00 41.68
C VAL A 106 -8.25 22.32 40.57
N LEU A 107 -8.36 21.70 39.40
CA LEU A 107 -7.44 21.92 38.29
C LEU A 107 -7.61 23.31 37.64
N GLU A 108 -8.84 23.82 37.49
CA GLU A 108 -9.08 25.18 37.00
C GLU A 108 -8.58 26.25 37.98
N MET A 109 -8.75 26.04 39.29
CA MET A 109 -8.20 26.93 40.31
C MET A 109 -6.68 26.89 40.35
N LEU A 110 -6.07 25.71 40.14
CA LEU A 110 -4.61 25.58 40.01
C LEU A 110 -4.10 26.41 38.81
N VAL A 111 -4.77 26.32 37.66
CA VAL A 111 -4.42 27.13 36.49
C VAL A 111 -4.47 28.63 36.80
N ALA A 112 -5.52 29.08 37.48
CA ALA A 112 -5.67 30.48 37.89
C ALA A 112 -4.56 30.91 38.87
N PHE A 113 -4.23 30.06 39.84
CA PHE A 113 -3.12 30.27 40.76
C PHE A 113 -1.79 30.45 40.02
N VAL A 114 -1.45 29.54 39.11
CA VAL A 114 -0.20 29.61 38.33
C VAL A 114 -0.16 30.85 37.43
N LYS A 115 -1.31 31.29 36.90
CA LYS A 115 -1.41 32.52 36.09
C LYS A 115 -1.03 33.77 36.89
N ASP A 116 -1.43 33.84 38.16
CA ASP A 116 -1.15 34.94 39.07
C ASP A 116 0.32 34.96 39.52
N ILE A 117 0.83 33.85 40.05
CA ILE A 117 2.16 33.83 40.71
C ILE A 117 3.33 33.50 39.78
N ARG A 118 3.07 32.84 38.63
CA ARG A 118 4.01 32.59 37.53
C ARG A 118 5.36 32.00 37.97
N TYR A 119 6.44 32.80 37.93
CA TYR A 119 7.80 32.36 38.24
C TYR A 119 7.89 31.77 39.64
N GLU A 120 7.18 32.34 40.61
CA GLU A 120 7.15 31.87 42.00
C GLU A 120 6.54 30.46 42.14
N PHE A 121 5.80 29.97 41.13
CA PHE A 121 5.27 28.61 41.12
C PHE A 121 6.30 27.58 40.63
N TYR A 122 7.33 28.01 39.90
CA TYR A 122 8.16 27.09 39.12
C TYR A 122 8.89 26.07 40.00
N GLU A 123 9.24 26.43 41.23
CA GLU A 123 9.83 25.51 42.22
C GLU A 123 8.95 24.30 42.53
N PHE A 124 7.62 24.44 42.44
CA PHE A 124 6.64 23.38 42.71
C PHE A 124 6.20 22.61 41.45
N TYR A 125 6.60 23.08 40.27
CA TYR A 125 6.15 22.52 38.99
C TYR A 125 6.45 21.01 38.86
N PRO A 126 7.64 20.49 39.22
CA PRO A 126 7.94 19.06 39.06
C PRO A 126 6.99 18.15 39.86
N ASP A 127 6.68 18.52 41.11
CA ASP A 127 5.78 17.75 41.97
C ASP A 127 4.35 17.76 41.44
N VAL A 128 3.88 18.93 40.98
CA VAL A 128 2.55 19.06 40.38
C VAL A 128 2.46 18.27 39.08
N LEU A 129 3.46 18.39 38.19
CA LEU A 129 3.50 17.63 36.93
C LEU A 129 3.43 16.13 37.18
N LYS A 130 4.17 15.62 38.17
CA LYS A 130 4.15 14.20 38.53
C LYS A 130 2.73 13.71 38.87
N GLU A 131 1.99 14.46 39.69
CA GLU A 131 0.62 14.08 40.05
C GLU A 131 -0.34 14.20 38.86
N LEU A 132 -0.17 15.21 37.99
CA LEU A 132 -0.95 15.31 36.75
C LEU A 132 -0.69 14.13 35.79
N ILE A 133 0.57 13.67 35.67
CA ILE A 133 0.91 12.48 34.87
C ILE A 133 0.19 11.22 35.41
N LEU A 134 0.04 11.10 36.73
CA LEU A 134 -0.70 9.99 37.34
C LEU A 134 -2.20 10.05 37.00
N LEU A 135 -2.80 11.24 36.98
CA LEU A 135 -4.19 11.41 36.54
C LEU A 135 -4.42 10.97 35.09
N LEU A 136 -3.43 11.16 34.20
CA LEU A 136 -3.53 10.75 32.80
C LEU A 136 -3.56 9.22 32.60
N LYS A 137 -3.27 8.44 33.64
CA LYS A 137 -3.43 6.98 33.61
C LYS A 137 -4.86 6.52 33.90
N VAL A 138 -5.71 7.42 34.41
CA VAL A 138 -7.11 7.14 34.71
C VAL A 138 -7.92 7.15 33.40
N LYS A 139 -8.68 6.08 33.15
CA LYS A 139 -9.50 5.93 31.94
C LYS A 139 -10.87 6.59 32.08
N ASP A 140 -10.87 7.88 32.41
CA ASP A 140 -12.08 8.70 32.53
C ASP A 140 -11.95 9.96 31.65
N ALA A 141 -12.95 10.22 30.81
CA ALA A 141 -12.88 11.30 29.83
C ALA A 141 -12.86 12.70 30.47
N GLU A 142 -13.55 12.90 31.59
CA GLU A 142 -13.68 14.21 32.26
C GLU A 142 -12.41 14.54 33.05
N ILE A 143 -11.84 13.53 33.70
CA ILE A 143 -10.52 13.64 34.31
C ILE A 143 -9.48 13.96 33.23
N LEU A 144 -9.46 13.21 32.13
CA LEU A 144 -8.49 13.42 31.05
C LEU A 144 -8.61 14.82 30.46
N GLU A 145 -9.82 15.26 30.10
CA GLU A 145 -10.07 16.60 29.57
C GLU A 145 -9.58 17.68 30.54
N SER A 146 -9.98 17.62 31.80
CA SER A 146 -9.58 18.62 32.81
C SER A 146 -8.07 18.63 33.05
N THR A 147 -7.43 17.45 33.10
CA THR A 147 -5.98 17.30 33.30
C THR A 147 -5.20 17.85 32.11
N PHE A 148 -5.65 17.52 30.91
CA PHE A 148 -5.11 18.00 29.66
C PHE A 148 -5.22 19.52 29.55
N THR A 149 -6.41 20.09 29.75
CA THR A 149 -6.59 21.55 29.77
C THR A 149 -5.69 22.21 30.81
N CYS A 150 -5.56 21.63 32.00
CA CYS A 150 -4.65 22.12 33.04
C CYS A 150 -3.20 22.17 32.56
N LEU A 151 -2.67 21.05 32.03
CA LEU A 151 -1.30 20.95 31.50
C LEU A 151 -1.03 21.97 30.40
N ALA A 152 -1.95 22.14 29.45
CA ALA A 152 -1.79 23.11 28.37
C ALA A 152 -1.67 24.55 28.90
N TYR A 153 -2.47 24.92 29.92
CA TYR A 153 -2.34 26.23 30.58
C TYR A 153 -1.07 26.37 31.41
N LEU A 154 -0.62 25.32 32.10
CA LEU A 154 0.66 25.34 32.82
C LEU A 154 1.81 25.60 31.85
N PHE A 155 1.86 24.88 30.71
CA PHE A 155 2.85 25.12 29.66
C PHE A 155 2.76 26.53 29.09
N LYS A 156 1.55 27.08 28.93
CA LYS A 156 1.34 28.47 28.48
C LYS A 156 1.97 29.47 29.44
N TYR A 157 1.60 29.42 30.72
CA TYR A 157 1.98 30.42 31.71
C TYR A 157 3.43 30.28 32.18
N LEU A 158 3.96 29.06 32.22
CA LEU A 158 5.36 28.78 32.62
C LEU A 158 6.33 28.72 31.44
N SER A 159 5.87 28.96 30.21
CA SER A 159 6.70 28.80 28.99
C SER A 159 8.05 29.51 29.02
N ARG A 160 8.21 30.63 29.73
CA ARG A 160 9.49 31.33 29.85
C ARG A 160 10.52 30.53 30.64
N GLU A 161 10.11 29.90 31.74
CA GLU A 161 11.00 29.11 32.59
C GLU A 161 11.25 27.72 31.98
N LEU A 162 10.20 27.11 31.41
CA LEU A 162 10.33 25.82 30.72
C LEU A 162 11.31 25.85 29.54
N VAL A 163 11.43 26.97 28.85
CA VAL A 163 12.41 27.13 27.75
C VAL A 163 13.85 27.26 28.27
N LYS A 164 14.06 27.81 29.47
CA LYS A 164 15.41 27.94 30.08
C LYS A 164 15.96 26.59 30.52
N ASP A 165 15.12 25.75 31.11
CA ASP A 165 15.47 24.43 31.65
C ASP A 165 15.00 23.27 30.75
N LEU A 166 15.05 23.46 29.43
CA LEU A 166 14.45 22.55 28.46
C LEU A 166 14.91 21.10 28.59
N ASP A 167 16.21 20.90 28.89
CA ASP A 167 16.82 19.57 29.04
C ASP A 167 16.13 18.77 30.15
N LYS A 168 15.88 19.41 31.30
CA LYS A 168 15.19 18.79 32.44
C LYS A 168 13.72 18.56 32.13
N VAL A 169 13.06 19.58 31.56
CA VAL A 169 11.63 19.52 31.24
C VAL A 169 11.32 18.41 30.23
N LEU A 170 12.20 18.20 29.23
CA LEU A 170 12.03 17.12 28.27
C LEU A 170 12.11 15.74 28.95
N LEU A 171 13.01 15.57 29.92
CA LEU A 171 13.12 14.35 30.71
C LEU A 171 11.89 14.15 31.61
N ASP A 172 11.38 15.21 32.23
CA ASP A 172 10.17 15.16 33.06
C ASP A 172 8.91 14.80 32.22
N LEU A 173 8.90 15.16 30.94
CA LEU A 173 7.81 14.83 29.99
C LEU A 173 7.99 13.49 29.28
N ALA A 174 9.18 12.89 29.31
CA ALA A 174 9.45 11.60 28.68
C ALA A 174 8.46 10.49 29.09
N PRO A 175 7.99 10.39 30.35
CA PRO A 175 6.97 9.42 30.73
C PRO A 175 5.66 9.55 29.97
N LEU A 176 5.32 10.74 29.43
CA LEU A 176 4.12 10.96 28.61
C LEU A 176 4.35 10.64 27.13
N LEU A 177 5.58 10.86 26.65
CA LEU A 177 5.94 10.65 25.24
C LEU A 177 6.27 9.18 24.90
N ASN A 178 6.26 8.29 25.90
CA ASN A 178 6.59 6.88 25.74
C ASN A 178 5.58 6.11 24.86
N ASP A 179 6.09 5.20 24.04
CA ASP A 179 5.32 4.33 23.14
C ASP A 179 4.32 3.43 23.88
N ASN A 180 4.57 3.12 25.15
CA ASN A 180 3.68 2.34 26.00
C ASN A 180 2.39 3.10 26.39
N ASN A 181 2.35 4.42 26.25
CA ASN A 181 1.15 5.18 26.52
C ASN A 181 0.15 5.11 25.36
N PRO A 182 -1.16 5.26 25.66
CA PRO A 182 -2.16 5.42 24.63
C PRO A 182 -1.82 6.57 23.68
N VAL A 183 -2.12 6.36 22.39
CA VAL A 183 -1.80 7.32 21.32
C VAL A 183 -2.33 8.72 21.63
N TYR A 184 -3.54 8.84 22.20
CA TYR A 184 -4.14 10.13 22.55
C TYR A 184 -3.39 10.87 23.68
N VAL A 185 -2.79 10.17 24.64
CA VAL A 185 -1.96 10.80 25.70
C VAL A 185 -0.68 11.34 25.09
N ARG A 186 -0.04 10.53 24.26
CA ARG A 186 1.22 10.88 23.61
C ARG A 186 1.04 12.05 22.64
N ASP A 187 -0.01 12.01 21.85
CA ASP A 187 -0.36 13.07 20.90
C ASP A 187 -0.73 14.37 21.62
N PHE A 188 -1.52 14.29 22.70
CA PHE A 188 -1.82 15.44 23.54
C PHE A 188 -0.56 16.07 24.14
N ALA A 189 0.31 15.26 24.74
CA ALA A 189 1.53 15.73 25.38
C ALA A 189 2.45 16.43 24.36
N ALA A 190 2.61 15.81 23.20
CA ALA A 190 3.35 16.36 22.07
C ALA A 190 2.75 17.69 21.59
N GLN A 191 1.43 17.76 21.36
CA GLN A 191 0.74 18.96 20.88
C GLN A 191 0.83 20.12 21.87
N SER A 192 0.59 19.85 23.15
CA SER A 192 0.59 20.87 24.20
C SER A 192 1.98 21.42 24.45
N PHE A 193 3.00 20.55 24.42
CA PHE A 193 4.39 20.97 24.62
C PHE A 193 5.01 21.63 23.37
N ALA A 194 4.49 21.35 22.18
CA ALA A 194 4.97 21.97 20.94
C ALA A 194 4.97 23.50 21.00
N PHE A 195 4.01 24.12 21.70
CA PHE A 195 4.01 25.58 21.93
C PHE A 195 5.27 26.08 22.64
N VAL A 196 5.74 25.34 23.66
CA VAL A 196 6.96 25.67 24.41
C VAL A 196 8.18 25.41 23.54
N ALA A 197 8.25 24.22 22.92
CA ALA A 197 9.38 23.81 22.08
C ALA A 197 9.59 24.74 20.86
N ARG A 198 8.53 25.32 20.30
CA ARG A 198 8.63 26.32 19.22
C ARG A 198 9.42 27.57 19.64
N LYS A 199 9.39 27.96 20.92
CA LYS A 199 10.07 29.15 21.44
C LYS A 199 11.58 28.98 21.64
N VAL A 200 12.09 27.75 21.53
CA VAL A 200 13.53 27.47 21.62
C VAL A 200 14.23 28.13 20.44
N LYS A 201 15.20 29.02 20.71
CA LYS A 201 15.89 29.78 19.65
C LYS A 201 16.88 28.90 18.87
N ASP A 202 17.63 28.08 19.59
CA ASP A 202 18.68 27.22 19.03
C ASP A 202 18.08 25.85 18.64
N LYS A 203 17.69 25.72 17.38
CA LYS A 203 17.04 24.50 16.86
C LYS A 203 18.01 23.33 16.73
N GLU A 204 19.28 23.60 16.46
CA GLU A 204 20.33 22.58 16.35
C GLU A 204 20.59 21.93 17.71
N LYS A 205 20.75 22.73 18.77
CA LYS A 205 20.87 22.18 20.14
C LYS A 205 19.64 21.42 20.58
N PHE A 206 18.44 21.90 20.23
CA PHE A 206 17.20 21.17 20.50
C PHE A 206 17.17 19.82 19.80
N LEU A 207 17.52 19.75 18.52
CA LEU A 207 17.56 18.50 17.78
C LEU A 207 18.59 17.53 18.38
N LEU A 208 19.78 18.02 18.78
CA LEU A 208 20.80 17.22 19.46
C LEU A 208 20.28 16.64 20.79
N LEU A 209 19.67 17.47 21.63
CA LEU A 209 19.06 17.05 22.90
C LEU A 209 18.03 15.94 22.69
N VAL A 210 17.14 16.14 21.71
CA VAL A 210 16.10 15.19 21.35
C VAL A 210 16.70 13.85 20.89
N LEU A 211 17.73 13.90 20.03
CA LEU A 211 18.41 12.69 19.57
C LEU A 211 19.10 11.95 20.72
N GLN A 212 19.77 12.66 21.63
CA GLN A 212 20.39 12.06 22.83
C GLN A 212 19.35 11.43 23.76
N THR A 213 18.19 12.06 23.89
CA THR A 213 17.07 11.56 24.71
C THR A 213 16.51 10.25 24.13
N VAL A 214 16.23 10.20 22.81
CA VAL A 214 15.76 8.96 22.17
C VAL A 214 16.85 7.89 22.13
N GLN A 215 18.11 8.27 21.97
CA GLN A 215 19.22 7.32 22.01
C GLN A 215 19.34 6.63 23.39
N SER A 216 19.08 7.38 24.46
CA SER A 216 19.06 6.85 25.84
C SER A 216 17.77 6.06 26.14
N SER A 217 16.68 6.34 25.43
CA SER A 217 15.38 5.71 25.62
C SER A 217 14.65 5.53 24.28
N PRO A 218 14.89 4.43 23.56
CA PRO A 218 14.36 4.22 22.20
C PRO A 218 12.84 4.26 22.09
N HIS A 219 12.13 3.88 23.17
CA HIS A 219 10.66 3.93 23.28
C HIS A 219 10.06 5.35 23.26
N LEU A 220 10.87 6.39 23.16
CA LEU A 220 10.40 7.78 23.03
C LEU A 220 10.32 8.24 21.58
N LEU A 221 10.84 7.45 20.64
CA LEU A 221 10.96 7.84 19.24
C LEU A 221 9.64 8.33 18.65
N GLN A 222 8.53 7.59 18.84
CA GLN A 222 7.26 7.98 18.24
C GLN A 222 6.71 9.28 18.85
N GLY A 223 6.76 9.42 20.17
CA GLY A 223 6.25 10.61 20.85
C GLY A 223 7.06 11.87 20.56
N ILE A 224 8.38 11.72 20.45
CA ILE A 224 9.27 12.80 20.05
C ILE A 224 9.07 13.16 18.57
N SER A 225 8.88 12.17 17.67
CA SER A 225 8.50 12.45 16.28
C SER A 225 7.18 13.22 16.20
N GLN A 226 6.19 12.85 17.04
CA GLN A 226 4.92 13.59 17.14
C GLN A 226 5.12 15.01 17.68
N LEU A 227 6.00 15.21 18.68
CA LEU A 227 6.33 16.55 19.19
C LEU A 227 6.91 17.43 18.09
N ILE A 228 7.90 16.95 17.35
CA ILE A 228 8.49 17.69 16.22
C ILE A 228 7.43 17.96 15.16
N PHE A 229 6.63 16.96 14.79
CA PHE A 229 5.51 17.13 13.86
C PHE A 229 4.56 18.26 14.31
N HIS A 230 4.11 18.24 15.56
CA HIS A 230 3.24 19.28 16.10
C HIS A 230 3.93 20.64 16.13
N MET A 231 5.25 20.72 16.33
CA MET A 231 5.99 21.98 16.18
C MET A 231 5.90 22.54 14.75
N LEU A 232 5.91 21.68 13.72
CA LEU A 232 5.78 22.06 12.32
C LEU A 232 4.36 22.47 11.93
N CYS A 233 3.33 22.00 12.63
CA CYS A 233 1.93 22.29 12.31
C CYS A 233 1.46 23.66 12.82
N GLY A 234 0.83 24.43 11.93
CA GLY A 234 0.11 25.67 12.24
C GLY A 234 -1.40 25.44 12.38
N ILE A 235 -2.18 26.50 12.14
CA ILE A 235 -3.64 26.48 12.26
C ILE A 235 -4.26 25.95 10.95
N LYS A 236 -5.41 25.25 11.03
CA LYS A 236 -6.21 24.80 9.86
C LYS A 236 -5.41 24.03 8.79
N GLY A 237 -4.51 23.14 9.19
CA GLY A 237 -3.76 22.29 8.26
C GLY A 237 -2.65 23.01 7.46
N GLN A 238 -2.24 24.19 7.92
CA GLN A 238 -1.10 24.94 7.40
C GLN A 238 0.17 24.63 8.19
N SER A 239 1.33 24.96 7.62
CA SER A 239 2.60 24.92 8.35
C SER A 239 2.75 26.10 9.29
N HIS A 240 3.40 25.88 10.42
CA HIS A 240 3.84 26.96 11.30
C HIS A 240 5.03 27.71 10.70
N SER A 241 5.24 28.97 11.09
CA SER A 241 6.35 29.81 10.58
C SER A 241 7.74 29.24 10.87
N CYS A 242 7.89 28.44 11.94
CA CYS A 242 9.17 27.78 12.26
C CYS A 242 9.42 26.47 11.50
N ALA A 243 8.43 26.00 10.71
CA ALA A 243 8.51 24.69 10.08
C ALA A 243 9.66 24.60 9.06
N GLU A 244 9.81 25.64 8.24
CA GLU A 244 10.88 25.71 7.24
C GLU A 244 12.26 25.58 7.90
N GLY A 245 12.55 26.39 8.92
CA GLY A 245 13.84 26.36 9.62
C GLY A 245 14.13 25.04 10.35
N LEU A 246 13.11 24.41 10.94
CA LEU A 246 13.29 23.14 11.64
C LEU A 246 13.50 21.98 10.67
N LEU A 247 12.78 21.95 9.55
CA LEU A 247 13.03 21.00 8.46
C LEU A 247 14.43 21.19 7.87
N GLN A 248 14.85 22.45 7.67
CA GLN A 248 16.18 22.76 7.17
C GLN A 248 17.29 22.23 8.09
N CYS A 249 17.17 22.49 9.40
CA CYS A 249 18.07 21.97 10.42
C CYS A 249 18.17 20.43 10.35
N MET A 250 17.03 19.73 10.39
CA MET A 250 17.00 18.27 10.39
C MET A 250 17.63 17.63 9.14
N PHE A 251 17.43 18.23 7.97
CA PHE A 251 17.93 17.67 6.70
C PHE A 251 19.39 18.07 6.40
N ASN A 252 19.83 19.25 6.83
CA ASN A 252 21.23 19.67 6.68
C ASN A 252 22.19 18.79 7.48
N ASP A 253 21.72 18.26 8.61
CA ASP A 253 22.46 17.38 9.52
C ASP A 253 22.65 15.96 8.96
N PHE A 254 22.02 15.61 7.83
CA PHE A 254 22.35 14.36 7.16
C PHE A 254 23.79 14.36 6.66
N GLY A 255 24.52 13.31 7.04
CA GLY A 255 25.94 13.14 6.71
C GLY A 255 26.91 13.70 7.76
N ASP A 256 26.44 14.36 8.82
CA ASP A 256 27.31 14.75 9.94
C ASP A 256 27.61 13.54 10.85
N ASP A 257 28.85 13.07 10.82
CA ASP A 257 29.29 11.91 11.61
C ASP A 257 29.24 12.16 13.13
N LYS A 258 29.08 13.41 13.60
CA LYS A 258 28.90 13.74 15.03
C LYS A 258 27.53 13.33 15.58
N LEU A 259 26.53 13.17 14.71
CA LEU A 259 25.14 12.88 15.09
C LEU A 259 24.80 11.40 14.91
N PRO A 260 23.85 10.84 15.69
CA PRO A 260 23.36 9.48 15.51
C PRO A 260 22.54 9.36 14.22
N GLN A 261 23.27 9.19 13.12
CA GLN A 261 22.79 9.28 11.74
C GLN A 261 21.64 8.32 11.38
N LYS A 262 21.57 7.13 12.01
CA LYS A 262 20.46 6.19 11.82
C LYS A 262 19.18 6.69 12.51
N LEU A 263 19.33 7.21 13.72
CA LEU A 263 18.23 7.73 14.53
C LEU A 263 17.66 9.01 13.94
N LEU A 264 18.51 9.93 13.49
CA LEU A 264 18.09 11.14 12.80
C LEU A 264 17.26 10.81 11.54
N PHE A 265 17.69 9.82 10.76
CA PHE A 265 16.93 9.38 9.58
C PHE A 265 15.55 8.85 9.96
N LEU A 266 15.46 7.98 10.97
CA LEU A 266 14.19 7.40 11.42
C LEU A 266 13.24 8.45 12.01
N LEU A 267 13.76 9.36 12.81
CA LEU A 267 13.04 10.52 13.33
C LEU A 267 12.48 11.37 12.17
N ALA A 268 13.33 11.71 11.20
CA ALA A 268 12.93 12.48 10.03
C ALA A 268 11.88 11.75 9.19
N SER A 269 11.99 10.44 9.00
CA SER A 269 10.99 9.62 8.31
C SER A 269 9.62 9.73 8.99
N ASN A 270 9.55 9.51 10.30
CA ASN A 270 8.29 9.60 11.06
C ASN A 270 7.67 11.00 11.02
N VAL A 271 8.50 12.04 11.14
CA VAL A 271 8.06 13.44 11.05
C VAL A 271 7.52 13.73 9.66
N VAL A 272 8.23 13.34 8.60
CA VAL A 272 7.80 13.57 7.20
C VAL A 272 6.53 12.81 6.87
N THR A 273 6.37 11.56 7.33
CA THR A 273 5.13 10.80 7.14
C THR A 273 3.95 11.46 7.84
N SER A 274 4.12 11.92 9.09
CA SER A 274 3.05 12.57 9.85
C SER A 274 2.68 13.93 9.24
N TYR A 275 3.70 14.72 8.90
CA TYR A 275 3.56 16.03 8.27
C TYR A 275 2.89 15.94 6.89
N GLY A 276 3.34 15.01 6.03
CA GLY A 276 2.78 14.80 4.69
C GLY A 276 1.33 14.30 4.70
N LYS A 277 0.92 13.59 5.76
CA LYS A 277 -0.48 13.16 5.94
C LYS A 277 -1.39 14.29 6.45
N ALA A 278 -0.85 15.28 7.17
CA ALA A 278 -1.64 16.32 7.82
C ALA A 278 -1.72 17.63 7.01
N ILE A 279 -0.59 18.10 6.48
CA ILE A 279 -0.48 19.44 5.87
C ILE A 279 -0.91 19.43 4.40
N GLY A 280 -1.69 20.43 3.98
CA GLY A 280 -2.10 20.60 2.58
C GLY A 280 -0.94 21.07 1.68
N PRO A 281 -0.93 20.73 0.38
CA PRO A 281 0.19 21.03 -0.52
C PRO A 281 0.55 22.52 -0.64
N GLN A 282 -0.46 23.38 -0.70
CA GLN A 282 -0.29 24.82 -0.88
C GLN A 282 0.46 25.48 0.29
N HIS A 283 0.41 24.85 1.47
CA HIS A 283 0.99 25.39 2.70
C HIS A 283 2.15 24.54 3.21
N SER A 284 2.65 23.60 2.40
CA SER A 284 3.72 22.68 2.78
C SER A 284 5.09 23.24 2.39
N PHE A 285 6.00 23.34 3.36
CA PHE A 285 7.42 23.65 3.10
C PHE A 285 8.28 22.41 2.80
N LEU A 286 7.71 21.20 2.81
CA LEU A 286 8.47 19.95 2.76
C LEU A 286 9.34 19.84 1.50
N PHE A 287 8.71 19.83 0.31
CA PHE A 287 9.44 19.68 -0.94
C PHE A 287 10.30 20.89 -1.31
N PRO A 288 9.88 22.16 -1.10
CA PRO A 288 10.75 23.30 -1.28
C PRO A 288 12.06 23.20 -0.49
N VAL A 289 11.97 22.80 0.79
CA VAL A 289 13.15 22.61 1.64
C VAL A 289 13.99 21.41 1.18
N LEU A 290 13.36 20.28 0.86
CA LEU A 290 14.07 19.09 0.36
C LEU A 290 14.82 19.38 -0.94
N HIS A 291 14.20 20.07 -1.89
CA HIS A 291 14.82 20.45 -3.16
C HIS A 291 16.03 21.36 -2.92
N LYS A 292 15.86 22.43 -2.12
CA LYS A 292 16.94 23.37 -1.79
C LYS A 292 18.14 22.64 -1.17
N ILE A 293 17.91 21.81 -0.16
CA ILE A 293 18.98 21.10 0.56
C ILE A 293 19.62 20.04 -0.32
N LEU A 294 18.83 19.31 -1.11
CA LEU A 294 19.37 18.35 -2.08
C LEU A 294 20.32 19.04 -3.04
N LYS A 295 19.92 20.18 -3.63
CA LYS A 295 20.77 20.95 -4.55
C LYS A 295 22.07 21.39 -3.89
N GLU A 296 21.99 22.00 -2.70
CA GLU A 296 23.17 22.46 -1.96
C GLU A 296 24.12 21.31 -1.59
N LYS A 297 23.58 20.16 -1.16
CA LYS A 297 24.37 18.98 -0.77
C LYS A 297 25.01 18.29 -1.98
N VAL A 298 24.34 18.26 -3.13
CA VAL A 298 24.92 17.74 -4.38
C VAL A 298 26.08 18.62 -4.84
N GLU A 299 25.96 19.95 -4.72
CA GLU A 299 27.01 20.91 -5.08
C GLU A 299 28.21 20.86 -4.10
N LYS A 300 27.97 20.73 -2.79
CA LYS A 300 29.02 20.75 -1.74
C LYS A 300 29.66 19.39 -1.47
N ASP A 301 28.85 18.36 -1.22
CA ASP A 301 29.31 17.04 -0.76
C ASP A 301 29.51 16.05 -1.93
N GLY A 302 29.03 16.42 -3.12
CA GLY A 302 28.99 15.56 -4.30
C GLY A 302 27.81 14.57 -4.30
N ALA A 303 27.47 14.10 -5.51
CA ALA A 303 26.33 13.22 -5.76
C ALA A 303 26.42 11.85 -5.04
N SER A 304 27.63 11.38 -4.72
CA SER A 304 27.87 10.07 -4.10
C SER A 304 27.86 10.08 -2.56
N SER A 305 27.55 11.23 -1.95
CA SER A 305 27.58 11.39 -0.50
C SER A 305 26.48 10.59 0.22
N LYS A 306 26.76 10.20 1.48
CA LYS A 306 25.75 9.55 2.35
C LYS A 306 24.57 10.49 2.65
N SER A 307 24.82 11.80 2.68
CA SER A 307 23.81 12.85 2.90
C SER A 307 22.77 12.85 1.78
N VAL A 308 23.22 12.91 0.51
CA VAL A 308 22.34 12.85 -0.67
C VAL A 308 21.47 11.59 -0.67
N ARG A 309 22.04 10.41 -0.40
CA ARG A 309 21.27 9.16 -0.36
C ARG A 309 20.16 9.16 0.70
N LYS A 310 20.37 9.79 1.86
CA LYS A 310 19.32 9.93 2.87
C LYS A 310 18.25 10.90 2.45
N LEU A 311 18.63 12.02 1.84
CA LEU A 311 17.67 12.98 1.30
C LEU A 311 16.78 12.36 0.22
N LEU A 312 17.34 11.57 -0.71
CA LEU A 312 16.57 10.83 -1.71
C LEU A 312 15.56 9.87 -1.05
N LYS A 313 15.96 9.14 0.00
CA LYS A 313 15.04 8.28 0.75
C LYS A 313 13.92 9.07 1.45
N ILE A 314 14.21 10.25 2.00
CA ILE A 314 13.19 11.12 2.58
C ILE A 314 12.25 11.68 1.50
N ILE A 315 12.77 12.05 0.32
CA ILE A 315 11.96 12.46 -0.84
C ILE A 315 11.00 11.34 -1.23
N LYS A 316 11.48 10.09 -1.31
CA LYS A 316 10.64 8.91 -1.59
C LYS A 316 9.49 8.77 -0.59
N ILE A 317 9.77 8.89 0.72
CA ILE A 317 8.74 8.87 1.77
C ILE A 317 7.75 10.04 1.60
N GLY A 318 8.26 11.23 1.27
CA GLY A 318 7.42 12.40 1.00
C GLY A 318 6.49 12.21 -0.19
N LEU A 319 6.94 11.57 -1.27
CA LEU A 319 6.16 11.30 -2.48
C LEU A 319 5.04 10.28 -2.22
N GLN A 320 5.30 9.27 -1.40
CA GLN A 320 4.30 8.29 -0.99
C GLN A 320 3.15 8.91 -0.17
N CYS A 321 3.36 10.08 0.44
CA CYS A 321 2.31 10.76 1.19
C CYS A 321 1.25 11.33 0.25
N ARG A 322 -0.01 10.89 0.42
CA ARG A 322 -1.17 11.33 -0.38
C ARG A 322 -0.95 11.17 -1.90
N SER A 323 -0.28 10.09 -2.32
CA SER A 323 0.04 9.77 -3.73
C SER A 323 0.59 10.97 -4.51
N GLY A 324 1.59 11.67 -3.95
CA GLY A 324 2.28 12.78 -4.60
C GLY A 324 1.64 14.15 -4.42
N ALA A 325 0.46 14.26 -3.79
CA ALA A 325 -0.29 15.51 -3.73
C ALA A 325 0.51 16.67 -3.09
N ASN A 326 1.47 16.39 -2.21
CA ASN A 326 2.27 17.41 -1.52
C ASN A 326 3.38 18.04 -2.38
N LEU A 327 3.71 17.45 -3.53
CA LEU A 327 4.68 18.02 -4.47
C LEU A 327 3.98 19.11 -5.29
N GLN A 328 4.41 20.36 -5.10
CA GLN A 328 3.85 21.51 -5.81
C GLN A 328 4.23 21.47 -7.29
N GLU A 329 3.26 21.72 -8.18
CA GLU A 329 3.46 21.67 -9.65
C GLU A 329 4.61 22.57 -10.13
N SER A 330 4.79 23.74 -9.51
CA SER A 330 5.87 24.68 -9.82
C SER A 330 7.27 24.14 -9.55
N LEU A 331 7.41 23.19 -8.62
CA LEU A 331 8.70 22.63 -8.19
C LEU A 331 9.08 21.38 -8.98
N ILE A 332 8.12 20.74 -9.66
CA ILE A 332 8.32 19.51 -10.42
C ILE A 332 9.53 19.61 -11.39
N PRO A 333 9.66 20.65 -12.23
CA PRO A 333 10.75 20.72 -13.21
C PRO A 333 12.13 20.82 -12.55
N GLU A 334 12.26 21.61 -11.49
CA GLU A 334 13.54 21.82 -10.80
C GLU A 334 13.98 20.57 -10.03
N LEU A 335 13.04 19.94 -9.32
CA LEU A 335 13.30 18.72 -8.57
C LEU A 335 13.70 17.58 -9.51
N ILE A 336 13.00 17.41 -10.62
CA ILE A 336 13.30 16.38 -11.62
C ILE A 336 14.63 16.67 -12.32
N SER A 337 14.94 17.93 -12.62
CA SER A 337 16.27 18.33 -13.13
C SER A 337 17.39 17.94 -12.17
N CYS A 338 17.20 18.13 -10.86
CA CYS A 338 18.17 17.69 -9.86
C CYS A 338 18.28 16.16 -9.78
N ILE A 339 17.16 15.43 -9.76
CA ILE A 339 17.16 13.95 -9.67
C ILE A 339 17.78 13.32 -10.93
N THR A 340 17.45 13.83 -12.11
CA THR A 340 17.97 13.29 -13.38
C THR A 340 19.47 13.51 -13.55
N LYS A 341 20.05 14.59 -12.98
CA LYS A 341 21.50 14.76 -12.90
C LYS A 341 22.17 13.67 -12.04
N LEU A 342 21.49 13.15 -11.03
CA LEU A 342 22.01 12.09 -10.15
C LEU A 342 22.04 10.71 -10.81
N LEU A 343 21.29 10.50 -11.90
CA LEU A 343 21.38 9.29 -12.73
C LEU A 343 22.75 9.14 -13.40
N SER A 344 23.48 10.24 -13.60
CA SER A 344 24.85 10.23 -14.13
C SER A 344 25.92 10.06 -13.06
N SER A 345 25.56 9.86 -11.79
CA SER A 345 26.53 9.75 -10.68
C SER A 345 27.39 8.47 -10.75
N SER A 346 28.59 8.48 -10.18
CA SER A 346 29.45 7.28 -10.15
C SER A 346 28.99 6.23 -9.13
N ASP A 347 28.22 6.63 -8.10
CA ASP A 347 27.69 5.71 -7.09
C ASP A 347 26.42 5.00 -7.60
N GLY A 348 26.52 3.69 -7.82
CA GLY A 348 25.39 2.85 -8.23
C GLY A 348 24.18 2.93 -7.28
N LYS A 349 24.41 3.16 -5.98
CA LYS A 349 23.31 3.30 -5.00
C LYS A 349 22.52 4.60 -5.18
N THR A 350 23.20 5.71 -5.47
CA THR A 350 22.53 6.99 -5.77
C THR A 350 21.80 6.91 -7.11
N LYS A 351 22.41 6.31 -8.13
CA LYS A 351 21.76 6.05 -9.42
C LYS A 351 20.46 5.27 -9.26
N LYS A 352 20.51 4.13 -8.57
CA LYS A 352 19.36 3.26 -8.31
C LYS A 352 18.22 4.01 -7.61
N LEU A 353 18.52 4.70 -6.50
CA LEU A 353 17.52 5.50 -5.79
C LEU A 353 16.91 6.61 -6.66
N SER A 354 17.70 7.23 -7.53
CA SER A 354 17.22 8.28 -8.43
C SER A 354 16.27 7.72 -9.49
N ALA A 355 16.57 6.54 -10.04
CA ALA A 355 15.72 5.84 -10.99
C ALA A 355 14.40 5.37 -10.34
N GLU A 356 14.48 4.82 -9.12
CA GLU A 356 13.29 4.45 -8.34
C GLU A 356 12.37 5.66 -8.10
N ILE A 357 12.94 6.83 -7.79
CA ILE A 357 12.13 8.06 -7.59
C ILE A 357 11.49 8.51 -8.91
N CYS A 358 12.20 8.43 -10.04
CA CYS A 358 11.61 8.71 -11.35
C CYS A 358 10.44 7.77 -11.65
N GLY A 359 10.60 6.47 -11.36
CA GLY A 359 9.52 5.48 -11.49
C GLY A 359 8.34 5.78 -10.57
N ASP A 360 8.60 6.17 -9.32
CA ASP A 360 7.55 6.50 -8.35
C ASP A 360 6.73 7.68 -8.87
N ILE A 361 7.39 8.76 -9.30
CA ILE A 361 6.75 9.98 -9.82
C ILE A 361 5.81 9.67 -11.00
N LEU A 362 6.19 8.76 -11.90
CA LEU A 362 5.37 8.36 -13.05
C LEU A 362 4.09 7.62 -12.63
N MET A 363 4.09 7.00 -11.45
CA MET A 363 3.00 6.18 -10.93
C MET A 363 2.10 6.91 -9.91
N LEU A 364 2.35 8.20 -9.61
CA LEU A 364 1.57 8.95 -8.61
C LEU A 364 0.26 9.49 -9.20
N ASP A 365 -0.87 9.05 -8.64
CA ASP A 365 -2.22 9.42 -9.12
C ASP A 365 -2.56 10.92 -8.99
N ASN A 366 -2.06 11.60 -7.96
CA ASN A 366 -2.42 12.99 -7.67
C ASN A 366 -1.46 14.00 -8.30
N LEU A 367 -0.51 13.56 -9.13
CA LEU A 367 0.48 14.42 -9.76
C LEU A 367 0.16 14.61 -11.24
N LYS A 368 -0.06 15.87 -11.65
CA LYS A 368 -0.21 16.22 -13.07
C LYS A 368 1.16 16.43 -13.69
N LEU A 369 1.69 15.40 -14.32
CA LEU A 369 3.00 15.45 -14.96
C LEU A 369 2.89 15.87 -16.45
N PRO A 370 3.60 16.93 -16.89
CA PRO A 370 3.72 17.24 -18.31
C PRO A 370 4.41 16.11 -19.08
N GLN A 371 3.93 15.80 -20.28
CA GLN A 371 4.46 14.71 -21.12
C GLN A 371 5.95 14.89 -21.44
N GLU A 372 6.41 16.13 -21.64
CA GLU A 372 7.83 16.46 -21.89
C GLU A 372 8.74 16.07 -20.72
N ILE A 373 8.26 16.27 -19.49
CA ILE A 373 9.01 15.94 -18.28
C ILE A 373 9.01 14.43 -18.07
N ALA A 374 7.87 13.77 -18.32
CA ALA A 374 7.76 12.31 -18.28
C ALA A 374 8.73 11.65 -19.26
N SER A 375 8.75 12.11 -20.52
CA SER A 375 9.64 11.58 -21.56
C SER A 375 11.11 11.82 -21.23
N LEU A 376 11.46 13.00 -20.70
CA LEU A 376 12.83 13.31 -20.27
C LEU A 376 13.31 12.38 -19.16
N MET A 377 12.48 12.09 -18.14
CA MET A 377 12.83 11.14 -17.08
C MET A 377 13.04 9.73 -17.64
N ILE A 378 12.12 9.24 -18.48
CA ILE A 378 12.22 7.91 -19.08
C ILE A 378 13.51 7.79 -19.89
N ILE A 379 13.80 8.75 -20.77
CA ILE A 379 15.03 8.74 -21.58
C ILE A 379 16.27 8.75 -20.68
N LYS A 380 16.29 9.56 -19.62
CA LYS A 380 17.44 9.66 -18.72
C LYS A 380 17.66 8.40 -17.88
N VAL A 381 16.61 7.73 -17.44
CA VAL A 381 16.72 6.45 -16.74
C VAL A 381 17.20 5.37 -17.70
N LEU A 382 16.64 5.31 -18.92
CA LEU A 382 17.04 4.34 -19.93
C LEU A 382 18.48 4.51 -20.42
N ASP A 383 19.03 5.73 -20.38
CA ASP A 383 20.44 6.02 -20.70
C ASP A 383 21.45 5.60 -19.61
N THR A 384 20.99 5.12 -18.44
CA THR A 384 21.90 4.67 -17.37
C THR A 384 22.74 3.45 -17.74
N LYS A 385 22.25 2.62 -18.68
CA LYS A 385 22.88 1.38 -19.19
C LYS A 385 23.24 0.36 -18.09
N ASP A 386 22.62 0.47 -16.91
CA ASP A 386 22.78 -0.46 -15.80
C ASP A 386 21.61 -1.44 -15.82
N GLU A 387 21.89 -2.71 -16.11
CA GLU A 387 20.86 -3.72 -16.33
C GLU A 387 19.92 -3.86 -15.12
N GLU A 388 20.44 -3.92 -13.90
CA GLU A 388 19.62 -4.08 -12.69
C GLU A 388 18.66 -2.90 -12.50
N ILE A 389 19.16 -1.67 -12.70
CA ILE A 389 18.34 -0.46 -12.56
C ILE A 389 17.24 -0.40 -13.61
N LEU A 390 17.56 -0.76 -14.85
CA LEU A 390 16.60 -0.75 -15.95
C LEU A 390 15.49 -1.79 -15.76
N LEU A 391 15.86 -2.98 -15.27
CA LEU A 391 14.93 -4.05 -14.94
C LEU A 391 13.98 -3.65 -13.81
N ASP A 392 14.51 -3.13 -12.70
CA ASP A 392 13.71 -2.63 -11.56
C ASP A 392 12.76 -1.50 -12.01
N PHE A 393 13.26 -0.57 -12.83
CA PHE A 393 12.46 0.53 -13.36
C PHE A 393 11.30 0.02 -14.22
N MET A 394 11.55 -0.90 -15.15
CA MET A 394 10.51 -1.47 -16.01
C MET A 394 9.41 -2.18 -15.25
N GLU A 395 9.77 -2.94 -14.22
CA GLU A 395 8.79 -3.61 -13.36
C GLU A 395 7.92 -2.57 -12.63
N GLN A 396 8.56 -1.53 -12.07
CA GLN A 396 7.89 -0.45 -11.34
C GLN A 396 6.89 0.33 -12.20
N VAL A 397 7.23 0.66 -13.45
CA VAL A 397 6.38 1.48 -14.33
C VAL A 397 5.48 0.66 -15.26
N SER A 398 5.33 -0.65 -15.03
CA SER A 398 4.55 -1.56 -15.88
C SER A 398 3.10 -1.10 -16.13
N ASN A 399 2.46 -0.48 -15.13
CA ASN A 399 1.08 0.03 -15.20
C ASN A 399 0.98 1.50 -15.61
N PHE A 400 2.10 2.16 -15.95
CA PHE A 400 2.09 3.55 -16.42
C PHE A 400 1.36 3.66 -17.76
N ALA A 401 0.47 4.65 -17.90
CA ALA A 401 -0.33 4.82 -19.12
C ALA A 401 0.50 5.06 -20.40
N GLY A 402 1.72 5.59 -20.27
CA GLY A 402 2.67 5.77 -21.38
C GLY A 402 3.68 4.62 -21.54
N PHE A 403 3.47 3.46 -20.90
CA PHE A 403 4.45 2.37 -20.91
C PHE A 403 4.70 1.84 -22.33
N GLU A 404 3.65 1.51 -23.07
CA GLU A 404 3.72 0.95 -24.42
C GLU A 404 4.33 1.94 -25.42
N THR A 405 4.08 3.23 -25.22
CA THR A 405 4.46 4.29 -26.16
C THR A 405 5.83 4.87 -25.89
N LEU A 406 6.24 4.99 -24.62
CA LEU A 406 7.46 5.69 -24.22
C LEU A 406 8.55 4.76 -23.66
N VAL A 407 8.17 3.74 -22.86
CA VAL A 407 9.12 2.90 -22.12
C VAL A 407 9.51 1.66 -22.92
N LEU A 408 8.50 0.85 -23.29
CA LEU A 408 8.69 -0.43 -23.96
C LEU A 408 9.55 -0.33 -25.23
N PRO A 409 9.40 0.68 -26.11
CA PRO A 409 10.18 0.72 -27.33
C PRO A 409 11.67 0.89 -27.15
N GLN A 410 12.05 1.77 -26.24
CA GLN A 410 13.44 2.08 -25.96
C GLN A 410 14.07 0.94 -25.15
N ALA A 411 13.34 0.40 -24.18
CA ALA A 411 13.78 -0.77 -23.42
C ALA A 411 14.07 -1.97 -24.35
N LEU A 412 13.16 -2.31 -25.25
CA LEU A 412 13.35 -3.38 -26.23
C LEU A 412 14.64 -3.21 -27.03
N GLN A 413 14.92 -2.00 -27.51
CA GLN A 413 16.13 -1.72 -28.27
C GLN A 413 17.42 -1.93 -27.44
N ILE A 414 17.41 -1.54 -26.16
CA ILE A 414 18.55 -1.65 -25.25
C ILE A 414 18.77 -3.11 -24.83
N PHE A 415 17.74 -3.80 -24.33
CA PHE A 415 17.91 -5.16 -23.83
C PHE A 415 18.19 -6.17 -24.95
N CYS A 416 17.65 -5.96 -26.15
CA CYS A 416 17.98 -6.79 -27.31
C CYS A 416 19.42 -6.60 -27.79
N SER A 417 20.03 -5.43 -27.58
CA SER A 417 21.46 -5.24 -27.90
C SER A 417 22.37 -5.86 -26.84
N LEU A 418 21.91 -5.95 -25.59
CA LEU A 418 22.62 -6.57 -24.47
C LEU A 418 22.46 -8.09 -24.39
N GLN A 419 21.54 -8.69 -25.14
CA GLN A 419 21.20 -10.12 -25.04
C GLN A 419 20.84 -10.57 -23.61
N SER A 420 20.09 -9.73 -22.88
CA SER A 420 19.71 -10.01 -21.48
C SER A 420 18.59 -11.06 -21.38
N HIS A 421 18.89 -12.20 -20.75
CA HIS A 421 17.89 -13.21 -20.39
C HIS A 421 16.97 -12.74 -19.24
N SER A 422 17.53 -11.98 -18.28
CA SER A 422 16.77 -11.41 -17.15
C SER A 422 15.65 -10.49 -17.61
N TYR A 423 15.87 -9.74 -18.70
CA TYR A 423 14.85 -8.94 -19.35
C TYR A 423 13.64 -9.76 -19.84
N LEU A 424 13.87 -10.95 -20.41
CA LEU A 424 12.80 -11.82 -20.89
C LEU A 424 11.88 -12.27 -19.73
N LYS A 425 12.45 -12.49 -18.54
CA LYS A 425 11.67 -12.85 -17.35
C LYS A 425 10.75 -11.71 -16.90
N ILE A 426 11.24 -10.46 -16.91
CA ILE A 426 10.42 -9.30 -16.56
C ILE A 426 9.39 -9.00 -17.65
N LEU A 427 9.77 -9.08 -18.92
CA LEU A 427 8.85 -8.86 -20.03
C LEU A 427 7.73 -9.91 -20.04
N SER A 428 8.03 -11.19 -19.82
CA SER A 428 7.01 -12.24 -19.70
C SER A 428 6.07 -11.99 -18.52
N LYS A 429 6.60 -11.59 -17.35
CA LYS A 429 5.78 -11.20 -16.19
C LYS A 429 4.82 -10.05 -16.51
N ILE A 430 5.32 -8.99 -17.17
CA ILE A 430 4.49 -7.85 -17.58
C ILE A 430 3.41 -8.28 -18.56
N ILE A 431 3.77 -9.07 -19.57
CA ILE A 431 2.82 -9.61 -20.55
C ILE A 431 1.73 -10.42 -19.86
N VAL A 432 2.08 -11.35 -18.95
CA VAL A 432 1.08 -12.15 -18.23
C VAL A 432 0.12 -11.22 -17.48
N SER A 433 0.62 -10.25 -16.72
CA SER A 433 -0.22 -9.29 -15.98
C SER A 433 -1.16 -8.46 -16.87
N LYS A 434 -0.72 -8.12 -18.09
CA LYS A 434 -1.50 -7.31 -19.05
C LYS A 434 -2.43 -8.14 -19.93
N THR A 435 -2.25 -9.45 -19.97
CA THR A 435 -3.01 -10.38 -20.81
C THR A 435 -3.86 -11.35 -20.00
N GLU A 436 -3.91 -11.21 -18.67
CA GLU A 436 -4.78 -12.00 -17.80
C GLU A 436 -6.22 -11.97 -18.33
N PRO A 437 -6.78 -13.12 -18.74
CA PRO A 437 -8.13 -13.16 -19.27
C PRO A 437 -9.10 -12.78 -18.15
N GLN A 438 -9.97 -11.82 -18.43
CA GLN A 438 -11.09 -11.57 -17.54
C GLN A 438 -11.93 -12.84 -17.52
N LEU A 439 -12.05 -13.48 -16.35
CA LEU A 439 -12.76 -14.74 -16.06
C LEU A 439 -14.21 -14.85 -16.62
N LYS A 440 -14.73 -13.77 -17.20
CA LYS A 440 -16.06 -13.67 -17.79
C LYS A 440 -16.19 -14.37 -19.15
N ASN A 441 -15.08 -14.55 -19.88
CA ASN A 441 -15.13 -15.12 -21.22
C ASN A 441 -14.34 -16.44 -21.24
N TYR A 442 -15.05 -17.57 -21.12
CA TYR A 442 -14.48 -18.92 -21.30
C TYR A 442 -14.06 -19.23 -22.75
N ASN A 443 -13.81 -18.20 -23.58
CA ASN A 443 -13.26 -18.39 -24.91
C ASN A 443 -11.74 -18.53 -24.81
N ILE A 444 -11.27 -19.78 -24.82
CA ILE A 444 -9.85 -20.14 -24.86
C ILE A 444 -9.13 -19.48 -26.06
N LEU A 445 -9.87 -19.20 -27.14
CA LEU A 445 -9.37 -18.58 -28.37
C LEU A 445 -9.19 -17.04 -28.28
N ASP A 446 -9.78 -16.37 -27.27
CA ASP A 446 -9.80 -14.90 -27.16
C ASP A 446 -8.71 -14.36 -26.22
N THR A 447 -7.60 -15.08 -26.03
CA THR A 447 -6.48 -14.54 -25.24
C THR A 447 -5.98 -13.23 -25.85
N PRO A 448 -6.02 -12.10 -25.12
CA PRO A 448 -5.66 -10.80 -25.68
C PRO A 448 -4.18 -10.79 -26.07
N ILE A 449 -3.92 -10.41 -27.32
CA ILE A 449 -2.55 -10.30 -27.81
C ILE A 449 -1.99 -8.95 -27.37
N TYR A 450 -0.96 -8.98 -26.54
CA TYR A 450 -0.16 -7.80 -26.26
C TYR A 450 0.72 -7.47 -27.47
N SER A 451 0.39 -6.42 -28.22
CA SER A 451 1.12 -6.10 -29.46
C SER A 451 2.50 -5.52 -29.18
N ILE A 452 3.56 -6.33 -29.39
CA ILE A 452 4.96 -5.87 -29.31
C ILE A 452 5.41 -5.37 -30.70
N THR A 453 4.78 -4.30 -31.20
CA THR A 453 5.00 -3.81 -32.58
C THR A 453 6.02 -2.68 -32.66
N LEU A 454 7.28 -2.98 -32.99
CA LEU A 454 8.31 -1.95 -33.26
C LEU A 454 9.37 -2.37 -34.28
N ARG A 455 9.80 -1.39 -35.07
CA ARG A 455 10.47 -1.48 -36.38
C ARG A 455 11.78 -2.29 -36.48
N SER A 456 12.57 -2.43 -35.40
CA SER A 456 13.91 -3.07 -35.45
C SER A 456 14.28 -3.94 -34.24
N GLY A 457 13.85 -3.56 -33.03
CA GLY A 457 14.11 -4.35 -31.81
C GLY A 457 13.36 -5.69 -31.78
N SER A 458 12.19 -5.77 -32.42
CA SER A 458 11.38 -6.99 -32.49
C SER A 458 12.06 -8.14 -33.24
N ILE A 459 12.84 -7.84 -34.28
CA ILE A 459 13.57 -8.84 -35.06
C ILE A 459 14.66 -9.46 -34.18
N LYS A 460 15.48 -8.63 -33.52
CA LYS A 460 16.52 -9.11 -32.60
C LYS A 460 15.95 -9.89 -31.41
N LEU A 461 14.83 -9.41 -30.85
CA LEU A 461 14.11 -10.14 -29.80
C LEU A 461 13.72 -11.52 -30.30
N ARG A 462 13.08 -11.58 -31.47
CA ARG A 462 12.66 -12.84 -32.06
C ARG A 462 13.83 -13.79 -32.30
N ASP A 463 14.93 -13.32 -32.87
CA ASP A 463 16.11 -14.16 -33.13
C ASP A 463 16.67 -14.73 -31.81
N MET A 464 16.70 -13.93 -30.75
CA MET A 464 17.08 -14.39 -29.41
C MET A 464 16.10 -15.43 -28.85
N LEU A 465 14.79 -15.25 -29.03
CA LEU A 465 13.80 -16.24 -28.60
C LEU A 465 13.94 -17.56 -29.37
N LEU A 466 14.17 -17.49 -30.68
CA LEU A 466 14.41 -18.66 -31.52
C LEU A 466 15.69 -19.39 -31.11
N GLU A 467 16.76 -18.67 -30.78
CA GLU A 467 17.99 -19.27 -30.27
C GLU A 467 17.77 -20.05 -28.97
N ILE A 468 17.00 -19.50 -28.04
CA ILE A 468 16.61 -20.18 -26.78
C ILE A 468 15.78 -21.43 -27.08
N MET A 469 14.82 -21.32 -28.01
CA MET A 469 13.95 -22.42 -28.41
C MET A 469 14.71 -23.54 -29.15
N GLU A 470 15.68 -23.22 -29.99
CA GLU A 470 16.47 -24.20 -30.75
C GLU A 470 17.43 -24.99 -29.86
N LYS A 471 18.00 -24.33 -28.84
CA LYS A 471 18.92 -24.92 -27.85
C LYS A 471 18.20 -25.71 -26.75
N PHE A 472 16.87 -25.69 -26.73
CA PHE A 472 16.09 -26.39 -25.71
C PHE A 472 16.33 -27.90 -25.77
N ASP A 473 16.71 -28.48 -24.63
CA ASP A 473 16.81 -29.92 -24.41
C ASP A 473 16.05 -30.27 -23.12
N PRO A 474 14.98 -31.08 -23.18
CA PRO A 474 14.18 -31.42 -22.03
C PRO A 474 14.91 -32.29 -21.00
N SER A 475 16.05 -32.91 -21.36
CA SER A 475 16.87 -33.72 -20.46
C SER A 475 17.77 -32.89 -19.53
N VAL A 476 17.97 -31.61 -19.84
CA VAL A 476 18.74 -30.66 -19.04
C VAL A 476 17.82 -30.00 -17.99
N GLU A 477 18.41 -29.45 -16.93
CA GLU A 477 17.65 -28.67 -15.93
C GLU A 477 16.92 -27.50 -16.62
N LEU A 478 15.59 -27.47 -16.49
CA LEU A 478 14.75 -26.45 -17.09
C LEU A 478 15.03 -25.07 -16.49
N THR A 479 15.49 -24.15 -17.33
CA THR A 479 15.57 -22.73 -16.99
C THR A 479 14.24 -22.03 -17.29
N ASP A 480 13.95 -20.91 -16.61
CA ASP A 480 12.74 -20.11 -16.90
C ASP A 480 12.79 -19.43 -18.29
N ASP A 481 13.92 -19.52 -18.99
CA ASP A 481 14.15 -18.82 -20.25
C ASP A 481 13.27 -19.40 -21.36
N ILE A 482 13.10 -20.73 -21.39
CA ILE A 482 12.21 -21.37 -22.37
C ILE A 482 10.75 -20.96 -22.15
N LEU A 483 10.31 -20.89 -20.89
CA LEU A 483 8.96 -20.45 -20.54
C LEU A 483 8.75 -18.98 -20.93
N SER A 484 9.74 -18.14 -20.63
CA SER A 484 9.72 -16.73 -21.03
C SER A 484 9.65 -16.59 -22.55
N ALA A 485 10.43 -17.39 -23.29
CA ALA A 485 10.42 -17.38 -24.75
C ALA A 485 9.08 -17.81 -25.33
N LEU A 486 8.50 -18.92 -24.86
CA LEU A 486 7.19 -19.41 -25.30
C LEU A 486 6.07 -18.42 -24.96
N ILE A 487 6.12 -17.73 -23.82
CA ILE A 487 5.13 -16.71 -23.46
C ILE A 487 5.27 -15.47 -24.36
N ILE A 488 6.48 -15.01 -24.67
CA ILE A 488 6.71 -13.78 -25.44
C ILE A 488 6.45 -14.00 -26.94
N ILE A 489 6.81 -15.17 -27.50
CA ILE A 489 6.78 -15.39 -28.95
C ILE A 489 5.39 -15.23 -29.56
N ARG A 490 4.32 -15.55 -28.81
CA ARG A 490 2.91 -15.38 -29.22
C ARG A 490 2.47 -13.91 -29.33
N HIS A 491 3.31 -12.98 -28.89
CA HIS A 491 3.04 -11.54 -28.87
C HIS A 491 3.86 -10.76 -29.91
N ILE A 492 4.68 -11.45 -30.70
CA ILE A 492 5.45 -10.88 -31.82
C ILE A 492 4.63 -10.99 -33.12
N SER A 493 4.72 -9.96 -33.98
CA SER A 493 4.01 -9.93 -35.27
C SER A 493 4.41 -11.09 -36.19
N PRO A 494 3.47 -11.66 -36.99
CA PRO A 494 3.60 -12.97 -37.62
C PRO A 494 4.40 -13.00 -38.94
N SER A 495 5.54 -12.30 -39.04
CA SER A 495 6.28 -12.26 -40.31
C SER A 495 6.86 -13.62 -40.73
N ASP A 496 7.11 -14.55 -39.79
CA ASP A 496 7.66 -15.89 -40.04
C ASP A 496 6.98 -16.97 -39.18
N GLY A 497 5.64 -17.00 -39.21
CA GLY A 497 4.84 -17.95 -38.42
C GLY A 497 5.27 -19.41 -38.60
N ILE A 498 5.62 -19.81 -39.83
CA ILE A 498 6.00 -21.20 -40.20
C ILE A 498 7.32 -21.65 -39.52
N VAL A 499 8.29 -20.75 -39.37
CA VAL A 499 9.59 -21.10 -38.76
C VAL A 499 9.44 -21.27 -37.26
N ILE A 500 8.68 -20.35 -36.65
CA ILE A 500 8.39 -20.36 -35.22
C ILE A 500 7.60 -21.61 -34.86
N SER A 501 6.56 -21.92 -35.63
CA SER A 501 5.66 -23.03 -35.38
C SER A 501 6.35 -24.40 -35.52
N LYS A 502 7.24 -24.57 -36.52
CA LYS A 502 8.14 -25.74 -36.60
C LYS A 502 9.04 -25.90 -35.37
N SER A 503 9.55 -24.80 -34.83
CA SER A 503 10.39 -24.81 -33.63
C SER A 503 9.58 -25.19 -32.39
N ILE A 504 8.34 -24.68 -32.27
CA ILE A 504 7.40 -25.06 -31.22
C ILE A 504 7.04 -26.56 -31.32
N LEU A 505 6.75 -27.07 -32.52
CA LEU A 505 6.46 -28.49 -32.74
C LEU A 505 7.64 -29.39 -32.35
N LYS A 506 8.88 -28.97 -32.64
CA LYS A 506 10.09 -29.68 -32.18
C LYS A 506 10.13 -29.76 -30.64
N ILE A 507 9.93 -28.63 -29.95
CA ILE A 507 9.88 -28.59 -28.48
C ILE A 507 8.79 -29.51 -27.93
N ILE A 508 7.60 -29.52 -28.53
CA ILE A 508 6.50 -30.40 -28.14
C ILE A 508 6.95 -31.87 -28.28
N ARG A 509 7.47 -32.28 -29.44
CA ARG A 509 7.94 -33.66 -29.68
C ARG A 509 9.00 -34.09 -28.67
N ASP A 510 10.04 -33.28 -28.50
CA ASP A 510 11.15 -33.59 -27.60
C ASP A 510 10.67 -33.70 -26.15
N THR A 511 9.79 -32.79 -25.72
CA THR A 511 9.25 -32.77 -24.35
C THR A 511 8.31 -33.96 -24.09
N VAL A 512 7.44 -34.32 -25.03
CA VAL A 512 6.56 -35.50 -24.89
C VAL A 512 7.40 -36.77 -24.80
N GLN A 513 8.40 -36.92 -25.68
CA GLN A 513 9.31 -38.08 -25.66
C GLN A 513 10.07 -38.19 -24.33
N TYR A 514 10.52 -37.07 -23.77
CA TYR A 514 11.21 -37.05 -22.48
C TYR A 514 10.29 -37.36 -21.30
N ILE A 515 9.04 -36.87 -21.33
CA ILE A 515 8.05 -37.21 -20.31
C ILE A 515 7.79 -38.72 -20.33
N GLY A 516 7.66 -39.31 -21.51
CA GLY A 516 7.46 -40.75 -21.69
C GLY A 516 6.37 -41.29 -20.78
N ASP A 517 6.60 -42.46 -20.18
CA ASP A 517 5.62 -43.10 -19.29
C ASP A 517 5.62 -42.63 -17.83
N THR A 518 6.62 -41.82 -17.43
CA THR A 518 6.85 -41.42 -16.03
C THR A 518 6.60 -39.92 -15.83
N HIS A 519 5.54 -39.56 -15.10
CA HIS A 519 5.12 -38.15 -14.91
C HIS A 519 5.52 -37.57 -13.56
N GLU A 520 5.87 -38.41 -12.58
CA GLU A 520 6.28 -37.96 -11.25
C GLU A 520 7.54 -37.08 -11.34
N GLY A 521 7.47 -35.88 -10.77
CA GLY A 521 8.56 -34.89 -10.80
C GLY A 521 8.72 -34.10 -12.11
N LYS A 522 7.85 -34.30 -13.12
CA LYS A 522 7.93 -33.60 -14.42
C LYS A 522 6.91 -32.46 -14.62
N GLU A 523 6.43 -31.86 -13.52
CA GLU A 523 5.42 -30.80 -13.55
C GLU A 523 5.86 -29.57 -14.38
N ARG A 524 7.15 -29.20 -14.31
CA ARG A 524 7.70 -28.09 -15.10
C ARG A 524 7.67 -28.38 -16.60
N HIS A 525 7.96 -29.61 -17.03
CA HIS A 525 7.87 -30.03 -18.44
C HIS A 525 6.42 -30.02 -18.94
N ILE A 526 5.47 -30.42 -18.09
CA ILE A 526 4.03 -30.31 -18.40
C ILE A 526 3.65 -28.83 -18.59
N PHE A 527 4.17 -27.92 -17.77
CA PHE A 527 3.93 -26.49 -17.95
C PHE A 527 4.55 -25.93 -19.25
N VAL A 528 5.74 -26.40 -19.63
CA VAL A 528 6.35 -26.08 -20.94
C VAL A 528 5.46 -26.55 -22.09
N LEU A 529 4.92 -27.78 -22.02
CA LEU A 529 3.97 -28.27 -23.03
C LEU A 529 2.73 -27.38 -23.13
N CYS A 530 2.12 -27.03 -22.00
CA CYS A 530 0.93 -26.18 -21.99
C CYS A 530 1.19 -24.83 -22.67
N THR A 531 2.30 -24.17 -22.34
CA THR A 531 2.68 -22.89 -22.93
C THR A 531 3.07 -23.02 -24.42
N ALA A 532 3.70 -24.12 -24.82
CA ALA A 532 4.00 -24.41 -26.22
C ALA A 532 2.72 -24.60 -27.07
N PHE A 533 1.74 -25.34 -26.58
CA PHE A 533 0.46 -25.53 -27.25
C PHE A 533 -0.35 -24.23 -27.37
N GLU A 534 -0.35 -23.39 -26.33
CA GLU A 534 -0.96 -22.06 -26.39
C GLU A 534 -0.33 -21.21 -27.51
N SER A 535 0.99 -21.25 -27.63
CA SER A 535 1.72 -20.50 -28.66
C SER A 535 1.49 -21.07 -30.06
N LEU A 536 1.36 -22.39 -30.21
CA LEU A 536 1.03 -23.03 -31.49
C LEU A 536 -0.38 -22.63 -31.97
N LEU A 537 -1.36 -22.63 -31.06
CA LEU A 537 -2.74 -22.22 -31.35
C LEU A 537 -2.81 -20.79 -31.91
N TYR A 538 -1.99 -19.89 -31.39
CA TYR A 538 -1.91 -18.50 -31.86
C TYR A 538 -1.50 -18.38 -33.34
N PHE A 539 -0.52 -19.17 -33.78
CA PHE A 539 -0.07 -19.16 -35.17
C PHE A 539 -1.02 -19.90 -36.13
N LYS A 540 -2.13 -20.47 -35.62
CA LYS A 540 -3.15 -21.21 -36.39
C LYS A 540 -2.55 -22.31 -37.27
N GLU A 541 -1.45 -22.92 -36.83
CA GLU A 541 -0.86 -24.04 -37.55
C GLU A 541 -1.50 -25.34 -37.06
N SER A 542 -2.03 -26.15 -37.98
CA SER A 542 -2.64 -27.43 -37.64
C SER A 542 -1.61 -28.55 -37.52
N ILE A 543 -1.85 -29.45 -36.58
CA ILE A 543 -1.06 -30.67 -36.39
C ILE A 543 -1.53 -31.69 -37.42
N LYS A 544 -0.61 -32.15 -38.28
CA LYS A 544 -0.90 -33.03 -39.43
C LYS A 544 -0.66 -34.50 -39.09
N SER A 545 -0.97 -35.39 -40.03
CA SER A 545 -0.82 -36.85 -39.87
C SER A 545 0.60 -37.32 -39.51
N GLU A 546 1.64 -36.58 -39.89
CA GLU A 546 3.04 -36.86 -39.55
C GLU A 546 3.31 -36.81 -38.03
N ASP A 547 2.41 -36.18 -37.28
CA ASP A 547 2.50 -35.92 -35.84
C ASP A 547 1.58 -36.83 -34.99
N ALA A 548 1.05 -37.89 -35.60
CA ALA A 548 0.12 -38.81 -34.93
C ALA A 548 0.72 -39.51 -33.70
N GLN A 549 2.04 -39.70 -33.65
CA GLN A 549 2.72 -40.41 -32.56
C GLN A 549 2.63 -39.66 -31.23
N PHE A 550 3.11 -38.40 -31.17
CA PHE A 550 3.03 -37.63 -29.92
C PHE A 550 1.60 -37.27 -29.56
N THR A 551 0.70 -37.15 -30.56
CA THR A 551 -0.74 -36.95 -30.33
C THR A 551 -1.30 -38.11 -29.49
N CYS A 552 -0.97 -39.36 -29.84
CA CYS A 552 -1.39 -40.52 -29.05
C CYS A 552 -0.74 -40.56 -27.67
N GLU A 553 0.55 -40.21 -27.57
CA GLU A 553 1.27 -40.15 -26.30
C GLU A 553 0.65 -39.12 -25.34
N ILE A 554 0.25 -37.94 -25.82
CA ILE A 554 -0.42 -36.90 -25.02
C ILE A 554 -1.80 -37.37 -24.54
N LEU A 555 -2.59 -38.03 -25.39
CA LEU A 555 -3.88 -38.58 -24.96
C LEU A 555 -3.70 -39.64 -23.87
N ASN A 556 -2.65 -40.45 -23.95
CA ASN A 556 -2.27 -41.39 -22.88
C ASN A 556 -1.80 -40.71 -21.60
N LEU A 557 -1.27 -39.48 -21.65
CA LEU A 557 -0.92 -38.72 -20.43
C LEU A 557 -2.15 -38.50 -19.54
N LEU A 558 -3.33 -38.32 -20.13
CA LEU A 558 -4.57 -38.07 -19.39
C LEU A 558 -4.99 -39.27 -18.53
N SER A 559 -4.73 -40.50 -18.98
CA SER A 559 -5.09 -41.70 -18.21
C SER A 559 -4.22 -41.85 -16.97
N LYS A 560 -2.97 -41.36 -17.03
CA LYS A 560 -1.99 -41.45 -15.96
C LYS A 560 -1.97 -40.23 -15.03
N ASN A 561 -2.27 -39.03 -15.55
CA ASN A 561 -2.24 -37.77 -14.80
C ASN A 561 -3.46 -36.91 -15.11
N LYS A 562 -4.38 -36.84 -14.15
CA LYS A 562 -5.65 -36.07 -14.25
C LYS A 562 -5.54 -34.62 -13.76
N SER A 563 -4.34 -34.06 -13.74
CA SER A 563 -4.12 -32.66 -13.36
C SER A 563 -4.78 -31.70 -14.35
N LEU A 564 -5.13 -30.50 -13.87
CA LEU A 564 -5.70 -29.43 -14.69
C LEU A 564 -4.81 -29.06 -15.88
N MET A 565 -3.48 -29.09 -15.72
CA MET A 565 -2.54 -28.77 -16.79
C MET A 565 -2.57 -29.80 -17.92
N VAL A 566 -2.62 -31.10 -17.60
CA VAL A 566 -2.72 -32.16 -18.61
C VAL A 566 -4.06 -32.07 -19.35
N LEU A 567 -5.16 -31.84 -18.62
CA LEU A 567 -6.47 -31.61 -19.24
C LEU A 567 -6.45 -30.41 -20.20
N ARG A 568 -5.77 -29.32 -19.81
CA ARG A 568 -5.61 -28.14 -20.66
C ARG A 568 -4.79 -28.42 -21.90
N ILE A 569 -3.70 -29.18 -21.79
CA ILE A 569 -2.89 -29.64 -22.93
C ILE A 569 -3.74 -30.49 -23.90
N VAL A 570 -4.49 -31.46 -23.38
CA VAL A 570 -5.38 -32.30 -24.20
C VAL A 570 -6.43 -31.44 -24.91
N ASN A 571 -7.01 -30.47 -24.20
CA ASN A 571 -7.97 -29.56 -24.81
C ASN A 571 -7.36 -28.75 -25.97
N LEU A 572 -6.19 -28.15 -25.74
CA LEU A 572 -5.47 -27.37 -26.75
C LEU A 572 -5.06 -28.24 -27.95
N LEU A 573 -4.56 -29.45 -27.70
CA LEU A 573 -4.22 -30.41 -28.76
C LEU A 573 -5.44 -30.70 -29.64
N LEU A 574 -6.58 -31.05 -29.04
CA LEU A 574 -7.80 -31.38 -29.77
C LEU A 574 -8.39 -30.19 -30.56
N MET A 575 -8.05 -28.96 -30.19
CA MET A 575 -8.43 -27.76 -30.95
C MET A 575 -7.57 -27.55 -32.21
N ILE A 576 -6.35 -28.09 -32.23
CA ILE A 576 -5.34 -27.85 -33.28
C ILE A 576 -5.24 -29.03 -34.26
N VAL A 577 -5.61 -30.23 -33.82
CA VAL A 577 -5.55 -31.46 -34.62
C VAL A 577 -6.58 -31.47 -35.75
N GLU A 578 -6.13 -31.71 -36.98
CA GLU A 578 -6.95 -31.91 -38.17
C GLU A 578 -6.61 -33.27 -38.83
N ASP A 579 -7.62 -34.05 -39.22
CA ASP A 579 -7.48 -35.28 -40.03
C ASP A 579 -6.57 -36.40 -39.46
N ILE A 580 -6.42 -36.51 -38.13
CA ILE A 580 -5.66 -37.59 -37.48
C ILE A 580 -6.57 -38.79 -37.15
N LYS A 581 -6.15 -39.99 -37.56
CA LYS A 581 -6.81 -41.25 -37.19
C LYS A 581 -6.39 -41.70 -35.80
N ILE A 582 -7.28 -41.57 -34.83
CA ILE A 582 -7.12 -42.10 -33.47
C ILE A 582 -7.62 -43.54 -33.46
N SER A 583 -6.88 -44.46 -32.83
CA SER A 583 -7.34 -45.86 -32.67
C SER A 583 -8.61 -45.93 -31.80
N ASP A 584 -9.54 -46.84 -32.11
CA ASP A 584 -10.81 -46.98 -31.38
C ASP A 584 -10.59 -47.21 -29.87
N ASN A 585 -9.55 -47.96 -29.50
CA ASN A 585 -9.20 -48.20 -28.09
C ASN A 585 -8.80 -46.90 -27.37
N LEU A 586 -7.93 -46.10 -27.99
CA LEU A 586 -7.46 -44.83 -27.42
C LEU A 586 -8.59 -43.80 -27.36
N PHE A 587 -9.47 -43.78 -28.36
CA PHE A 587 -10.66 -42.94 -28.36
C PHE A 587 -11.54 -43.25 -27.15
N LEU A 588 -11.88 -44.53 -26.94
CA LEU A 588 -12.72 -44.96 -25.82
C LEU A 588 -12.08 -44.70 -24.45
N GLU A 589 -10.76 -44.90 -24.33
CA GLU A 589 -10.04 -44.62 -23.08
C GLU A 589 -10.01 -43.12 -22.76
N THR A 590 -9.68 -42.29 -23.75
CA THR A 590 -9.67 -40.82 -23.61
C THR A 590 -11.07 -40.32 -23.24
N TYR A 591 -12.10 -40.82 -23.91
CA TYR A 591 -13.49 -40.46 -23.64
C TYR A 591 -13.87 -40.75 -22.19
N ARG A 592 -13.58 -41.95 -21.68
CA ARG A 592 -13.87 -42.33 -20.29
C ARG A 592 -13.14 -41.44 -19.27
N ASN A 593 -11.89 -41.08 -19.56
CA ASN A 593 -11.12 -40.21 -18.68
C ASN A 593 -11.69 -38.79 -18.63
N LEU A 594 -12.11 -38.24 -19.78
CA LEU A 594 -12.78 -36.95 -19.84
C LEU A 594 -14.17 -36.97 -19.20
N GLU A 595 -14.95 -38.05 -19.39
CA GLU A 595 -16.26 -38.25 -18.77
C GLU A 595 -16.17 -38.15 -17.24
N VAL A 596 -15.19 -38.80 -16.61
CA VAL A 596 -14.96 -38.70 -15.16
C VAL A 596 -14.65 -37.25 -14.72
N LEU A 597 -13.95 -36.47 -15.53
CA LEU A 597 -13.60 -35.09 -15.21
C LEU A 597 -14.77 -34.11 -15.30
N THR A 598 -15.85 -34.48 -15.99
CA THR A 598 -17.11 -33.71 -16.00
C THR A 598 -17.78 -33.67 -14.62
N GLN A 599 -17.44 -34.59 -13.72
CA GLN A 599 -17.95 -34.66 -12.34
C GLN A 599 -17.14 -33.82 -11.33
N SER A 600 -16.16 -33.05 -11.81
CA SER A 600 -15.30 -32.24 -10.95
C SER A 600 -16.09 -31.15 -10.21
N PRO A 601 -15.77 -30.83 -8.93
CA PRO A 601 -16.36 -29.69 -8.24
C PRO A 601 -15.90 -28.33 -8.81
N HIS A 602 -14.89 -28.31 -9.68
CA HIS A 602 -14.34 -27.09 -10.26
C HIS A 602 -14.91 -26.83 -11.66
N SER A 603 -15.66 -25.73 -11.81
CA SER A 603 -16.32 -25.38 -13.07
C SER A 603 -15.37 -25.30 -14.28
N TYR A 604 -14.16 -24.76 -14.10
CA TYR A 604 -13.17 -24.69 -15.18
C TYR A 604 -12.68 -26.07 -15.65
N VAL A 605 -12.58 -27.06 -14.73
CA VAL A 605 -12.23 -28.44 -15.08
C VAL A 605 -13.35 -29.07 -15.89
N ARG A 606 -14.61 -28.89 -15.47
CA ARG A 606 -15.79 -29.39 -16.20
C ARG A 606 -15.88 -28.79 -17.59
N PHE A 607 -15.67 -27.48 -17.70
CA PHE A 607 -15.64 -26.76 -18.97
C PHE A 607 -14.60 -27.34 -19.93
N LEU A 608 -13.33 -27.49 -19.49
CA LEU A 608 -12.28 -28.08 -20.32
C LEU A 608 -12.58 -29.53 -20.71
N ALA A 609 -13.16 -30.33 -19.82
CA ALA A 609 -13.55 -31.71 -20.10
C ALA A 609 -14.65 -31.79 -21.16
N LEU A 610 -15.72 -31.00 -21.01
CA LEU A 610 -16.83 -30.92 -21.97
C LEU A 610 -16.35 -30.41 -23.34
N HIS A 611 -15.48 -29.40 -23.36
CA HIS A 611 -14.93 -28.85 -24.58
C HIS A 611 -14.04 -29.87 -25.29
N SER A 612 -13.23 -30.62 -24.53
CA SER A 612 -12.39 -31.69 -25.07
C SER A 612 -13.23 -32.84 -25.64
N LEU A 613 -14.30 -33.26 -24.96
CA LEU A 613 -15.24 -34.26 -25.46
C LEU A 613 -15.86 -33.83 -26.79
N GLN A 614 -16.28 -32.56 -26.88
CA GLN A 614 -16.85 -32.03 -28.10
C GLN A 614 -15.85 -32.07 -29.26
N SER A 615 -14.62 -31.61 -29.03
CA SER A 615 -13.57 -31.63 -30.06
C SER A 615 -13.18 -33.06 -30.45
N LEU A 616 -13.18 -34.00 -29.51
CA LEU A 616 -12.95 -35.42 -29.78
C LEU A 616 -14.05 -36.03 -30.64
N GLU A 617 -15.33 -35.73 -30.38
CA GLU A 617 -16.46 -36.19 -31.20
C GLU A 617 -16.42 -35.60 -32.62
N LYS A 618 -15.92 -34.36 -32.79
CA LYS A 618 -15.70 -33.77 -34.12
C LYS A 618 -14.70 -34.56 -34.97
N LEU A 619 -13.81 -35.34 -34.36
CA LEU A 619 -12.86 -36.21 -35.07
C LEU A 619 -13.45 -37.59 -35.45
N ARG A 620 -14.66 -37.94 -34.97
CA ARG A 620 -15.33 -39.20 -35.29
C ARG A 620 -15.77 -39.23 -36.77
N HIS A 621 -15.66 -40.41 -37.40
CA HIS A 621 -15.97 -40.62 -38.83
C HIS A 621 -17.47 -40.89 -39.13
N SER A 622 -18.30 -41.26 -38.15
CA SER A 622 -19.75 -41.45 -38.36
C SER A 622 -20.49 -40.10 -38.41
N SER A 623 -21.44 -39.91 -39.34
CA SER A 623 -22.06 -38.59 -39.61
C SER A 623 -23.22 -38.25 -38.67
N ASP A 624 -24.17 -39.17 -38.49
CA ASP A 624 -25.47 -38.84 -37.89
C ASP A 624 -25.42 -38.85 -36.35
N GLU A 625 -24.74 -39.83 -35.76
CA GLU A 625 -24.55 -39.94 -34.31
C GLU A 625 -23.64 -38.83 -33.76
N LYS A 626 -22.64 -38.43 -34.55
CA LYS A 626 -21.70 -37.34 -34.26
C LYS A 626 -22.40 -36.01 -34.07
N GLN A 627 -23.34 -35.69 -34.94
CA GLN A 627 -24.00 -34.38 -34.91
C GLN A 627 -24.86 -34.22 -33.66
N ASN A 628 -25.62 -35.26 -33.29
CA ASN A 628 -26.42 -35.28 -32.06
C ASN A 628 -25.53 -35.16 -30.80
N MET A 629 -24.41 -35.88 -30.74
CA MET A 629 -23.47 -35.81 -29.60
C MET A 629 -22.87 -34.41 -29.43
N VAL A 630 -22.46 -33.79 -30.53
CA VAL A 630 -21.89 -32.43 -30.53
C VAL A 630 -22.93 -31.40 -30.10
N GLU A 631 -24.19 -31.53 -30.52
CA GLU A 631 -25.29 -30.66 -30.09
C GLU A 631 -25.57 -30.74 -28.58
N VAL A 632 -25.60 -31.95 -28.00
CA VAL A 632 -25.79 -32.10 -26.55
C VAL A 632 -24.61 -31.50 -25.76
N LEU A 633 -23.38 -31.76 -26.20
CA LEU A 633 -22.19 -31.17 -25.55
C LEU A 633 -22.16 -29.64 -25.66
N ASN A 634 -22.69 -29.06 -26.75
CA ASN A 634 -22.87 -27.61 -26.87
C ASN A 634 -23.83 -27.06 -25.80
N LEU A 635 -24.95 -27.74 -25.53
CA LEU A 635 -25.88 -27.32 -24.48
C LEU A 635 -25.23 -27.35 -23.09
N CYS A 636 -24.47 -28.42 -22.79
CA CYS A 636 -23.71 -28.53 -21.54
C CYS A 636 -22.66 -27.40 -21.41
N LEU A 637 -21.94 -27.09 -22.49
CA LEU A 637 -20.97 -26.00 -22.51
C LEU A 637 -21.62 -24.64 -22.29
N ASN A 638 -22.75 -24.36 -22.94
CA ASN A 638 -23.49 -23.10 -22.77
C ASN A 638 -23.92 -22.89 -21.32
N ALA A 639 -24.41 -23.95 -20.65
CA ALA A 639 -24.76 -23.87 -19.24
C ALA A 639 -23.52 -23.66 -18.34
N GLU A 640 -22.38 -24.27 -18.67
CA GLU A 640 -21.17 -24.20 -17.86
C GLU A 640 -20.47 -22.84 -17.96
N ILE A 641 -20.49 -22.20 -19.14
CA ILE A 641 -19.90 -20.87 -19.39
C ILE A 641 -20.60 -19.77 -18.56
N ILE A 642 -21.89 -19.93 -18.26
CA ILE A 642 -22.63 -18.93 -17.49
C ILE A 642 -22.11 -18.89 -16.04
N PRO A 643 -21.63 -17.72 -15.56
CA PRO A 643 -21.08 -17.59 -14.22
C PRO A 643 -22.16 -17.72 -13.15
N LEU A 644 -21.77 -18.24 -11.98
CA LEU A 644 -22.66 -18.41 -10.82
C LEU A 644 -22.80 -17.11 -10.03
N THR A 645 -23.48 -16.11 -10.60
CA THR A 645 -23.79 -14.83 -9.94
C THR A 645 -25.30 -14.68 -9.68
N ILE A 646 -25.68 -13.76 -8.78
CA ILE A 646 -27.09 -13.43 -8.51
C ILE A 646 -27.80 -12.84 -9.74
N THR A 647 -27.07 -12.23 -10.67
CA THR A 647 -27.66 -11.69 -11.91
C THR A 647 -27.91 -12.78 -12.95
N ASP A 648 -27.02 -13.78 -13.01
CA ASP A 648 -26.95 -14.71 -14.15
C ASP A 648 -27.59 -16.07 -13.85
N TYR A 649 -27.97 -16.35 -12.59
CA TYR A 649 -28.55 -17.66 -12.19
C TYR A 649 -29.80 -18.06 -12.98
N ARG A 650 -30.67 -17.11 -13.35
CA ARG A 650 -31.88 -17.40 -14.13
C ARG A 650 -31.55 -17.85 -15.54
N GLU A 651 -30.51 -17.27 -16.13
CA GLU A 651 -30.02 -17.65 -17.45
C GLU A 651 -29.42 -19.05 -17.41
N LYS A 652 -28.62 -19.35 -16.38
CA LYS A 652 -28.07 -20.69 -16.17
C LYS A 652 -29.16 -21.75 -16.01
N ILE A 653 -30.22 -21.46 -15.25
CA ILE A 653 -31.37 -22.38 -15.11
C ILE A 653 -32.05 -22.62 -16.46
N LYS A 654 -32.23 -21.59 -17.30
CA LYS A 654 -32.83 -21.76 -18.64
C LYS A 654 -32.00 -22.67 -19.54
N GLU A 655 -30.66 -22.56 -19.49
CA GLU A 655 -29.80 -23.47 -20.26
C GLU A 655 -29.85 -24.90 -19.71
N LEU A 656 -29.86 -25.07 -18.38
CA LEU A 656 -30.02 -26.40 -17.76
C LEU A 656 -31.39 -27.03 -18.05
N GLU A 657 -32.45 -26.24 -18.21
CA GLU A 657 -33.77 -26.75 -18.60
C GLU A 657 -33.79 -27.39 -19.99
N LYS A 658 -32.91 -26.95 -20.91
CA LYS A 658 -32.77 -27.55 -22.24
C LYS A 658 -32.16 -28.95 -22.21
N LEU A 659 -31.47 -29.32 -21.12
CA LEU A 659 -30.88 -30.65 -20.93
C LEU A 659 -31.89 -31.69 -20.42
N LYS A 660 -33.14 -31.29 -20.14
CA LYS A 660 -34.22 -32.24 -19.81
C LYS A 660 -34.57 -33.09 -21.03
N TYR A 661 -35.12 -34.28 -20.79
CA TYR A 661 -35.46 -35.28 -21.81
C TYR A 661 -36.22 -34.71 -23.03
N ASP A 662 -37.13 -33.76 -22.82
CA ASP A 662 -37.92 -33.13 -23.89
C ASP A 662 -37.13 -32.18 -24.80
N GLY A 663 -35.93 -31.74 -24.37
CA GLY A 663 -35.05 -30.82 -25.09
C GLY A 663 -33.90 -31.50 -25.84
N LEU A 664 -33.74 -32.82 -25.72
CA LEU A 664 -32.65 -33.57 -26.35
C LEU A 664 -33.06 -34.11 -27.75
N PRO A 665 -32.12 -34.20 -28.72
CA PRO A 665 -32.37 -34.86 -30.00
C PRO A 665 -32.73 -36.36 -29.82
N PRO A 666 -33.26 -37.06 -30.84
CA PRO A 666 -33.53 -38.50 -30.75
C PRO A 666 -32.23 -39.28 -30.52
N LEU A 667 -32.21 -40.04 -29.44
CA LEU A 667 -31.02 -40.61 -28.80
C LEU A 667 -31.08 -42.16 -28.88
N ASN A 668 -30.04 -42.85 -29.42
CA ASN A 668 -29.92 -44.33 -29.62
C ASN A 668 -29.04 -45.03 -28.54
N ASP A 669 -29.18 -46.36 -28.32
CA ASP A 669 -28.58 -47.20 -27.24
C ASP A 669 -27.13 -46.93 -26.71
N GLU A 670 -26.26 -46.15 -27.36
CA GLU A 670 -25.10 -45.50 -26.70
C GLU A 670 -25.51 -44.46 -25.61
N ASN A 671 -26.82 -44.21 -25.47
CA ASN A 671 -27.57 -43.34 -24.56
C ASN A 671 -27.20 -43.33 -23.07
N CYS A 672 -26.65 -44.41 -22.53
CA CYS A 672 -26.35 -44.46 -21.09
C CYS A 672 -25.19 -43.53 -20.67
N ARG A 673 -24.30 -43.15 -21.59
CA ARG A 673 -23.17 -42.25 -21.29
C ARG A 673 -23.57 -40.78 -21.33
N LEU A 674 -24.40 -40.40 -22.29
CA LEU A 674 -24.98 -39.06 -22.43
C LEU A 674 -25.82 -38.66 -21.22
N MET A 675 -26.70 -39.55 -20.76
CA MET A 675 -27.53 -39.29 -19.58
C MET A 675 -26.67 -39.05 -18.34
N LYS A 676 -25.56 -39.79 -18.17
CA LYS A 676 -24.62 -39.55 -17.07
C LYS A 676 -23.96 -38.19 -17.16
N ILE A 677 -23.49 -37.76 -18.34
CA ILE A 677 -22.87 -36.44 -18.51
C ILE A 677 -23.91 -35.33 -18.22
N CYS A 678 -25.13 -35.44 -18.76
CA CYS A 678 -26.20 -34.49 -18.48
C CYS A 678 -26.58 -34.45 -17.00
N GLU A 679 -26.73 -35.61 -16.34
CA GLU A 679 -26.99 -35.71 -14.90
C GLU A 679 -25.90 -35.02 -14.07
N CYS A 680 -24.63 -35.19 -14.46
CA CYS A 680 -23.49 -34.60 -13.75
C CYS A 680 -23.35 -33.09 -13.94
N VAL A 681 -23.82 -32.55 -15.07
CA VAL A 681 -23.84 -31.09 -15.33
C VAL A 681 -25.02 -30.43 -14.61
N VAL A 682 -26.14 -31.13 -14.48
CA VAL A 682 -27.34 -30.66 -13.78
C VAL A 682 -27.17 -30.73 -12.25
N SER A 683 -26.45 -31.73 -11.73
CA SER A 683 -26.08 -31.84 -10.31
C SER A 683 -25.00 -30.84 -9.90
#